data_AF-A0A7X3D8W4-F1
#
_entry.id   AF-A0A7X3D8W4-F1
#
_cell.length_a   1.000
_cell.length_b   1.000
_cell.length_c   1.000
_cell.angle_alpha   90.00
_cell.angle_beta   90.00
_cell.angle_gamma   90.00
#
_symmetry.space_group_name_H-M   'P 1'
#
loop_
_entity.id
_entity.type
_entity.pdbx_description
1 polymer ?
#
loop_
_entity_poly.entity_id
_entity_poly.type
_entity_poly.pdbx_seq_one_letter_code
_entity_poly.pdbx_strand_id
1 'polypeptide(L)'
;MMDADQTVVTVDIYGNQYKLKGHSNVEYMKRVAGTIDDTMKKLAKGYPRLDMPKLAVLAAVQFTEEVFRLRRENDSLHDSETKRIELADKLERVMQRTSGLEEELAAQRLQAKTDLEAAEAEYEAKLAAAVADAAEEVALKLAEAAERFAAQQQAAEQLLAREQAEAAELLAAVEAEAAERLALAEAKAAEALERERAEAAERLAAADAEAAKAAERLAEMAKRLDADKAELSELLKLQQTEADEKLTELERGWNDKWEQRELAWVAEAEAKNAEAKILAEESEQHLKADFERRRNGWLEERTRLQNVAASLQQGWDADKASFEQRIHAADEHLMQAMEQEESLRASLQGLEQQNQEQAGLVADANAEIEQLQAKCVQSEERVVSLEELLASAQEQETAKTERLAEVQAQLEQLLADQEAAAAQAEAARLEEVAERAAQELKYKEMIAELESRLAAQQMEQKEQLNSFEEKQLELELQLEEDRNKLERQYADLREEQERSNADKLEELHRSYREQHTELEQQLDDKEQALRNERLKHETEREQIEANHQAKIAELVRSHQEQNSLKDQQFQQLMEQQQLQQLEQYDSLERRHKELERELQAQQEANEIQLAELQLQLEQRLKERAVEQEALLEEAQLRHAEQQRKLQDKLEELTASIENAEMRELGQLDELEKLQNREQEITGQLELIAARERIASQQLEVATIRERELEERIQAEQKQLEQLRQAAEQYTELEQQRASAEEQLRQQLEAALSEAAAAAGMQEANGEKIELLMIERNEAEAAAERFRTEHELLAEQHEKLVREYRKLQTEYNEWIELIEQS
;
A
#
# COMPACT_ATOMS: atom_id res chain seq x y z
N MET A 1 36.76 -25.93 77.97
CA MET A 1 37.27 -27.28 78.26
C MET A 1 37.33 -28.03 76.94
N MET A 2 38.54 -28.17 76.39
CA MET A 2 38.96 -29.17 75.40
C MET A 2 40.46 -28.93 75.19
N ASP A 3 41.28 -29.50 76.08
CA ASP A 3 42.69 -29.75 75.82
C ASP A 3 42.74 -30.79 74.69
N ALA A 4 42.77 -30.31 73.44
CA ALA A 4 42.78 -31.16 72.26
C ALA A 4 44.22 -31.51 71.88
N ASP A 5 44.61 -32.75 72.18
CA ASP A 5 45.71 -33.55 71.63
C ASP A 5 46.90 -32.78 71.03
N GLN A 6 47.74 -32.21 71.91
CA GLN A 6 49.09 -31.82 71.53
C GLN A 6 49.89 -33.08 71.20
N THR A 7 50.08 -33.32 69.90
CA THR A 7 50.88 -34.45 69.43
C THR A 7 52.35 -34.04 69.43
N VAL A 8 53.18 -34.84 70.13
CA VAL A 8 54.63 -34.66 70.18
C VAL A 8 55.26 -35.62 69.18
N VAL A 9 55.94 -35.08 68.18
CA VAL A 9 56.55 -35.87 67.11
C VAL A 9 58.04 -35.58 67.06
N THR A 10 58.85 -36.63 67.16
CA THR A 10 60.30 -36.54 66.93
C THR A 10 60.56 -36.63 65.43
N VAL A 11 61.22 -35.62 64.88
CA VAL A 11 61.61 -35.54 63.46
C VAL A 11 63.11 -35.27 63.35
N ASP A 12 63.71 -35.68 62.24
CA ASP A 12 65.13 -35.44 61.93
C ASP A 12 65.22 -34.39 60.83
N ILE A 13 65.96 -33.31 61.07
CA ILE A 13 66.17 -32.22 60.11
C ILE A 13 67.68 -31.97 60.03
N TYR A 14 68.24 -32.27 58.85
CA TYR A 14 69.66 -32.12 58.52
C TYR A 14 70.60 -32.76 59.56
N GLY A 15 70.25 -33.96 60.02
CA GLY A 15 71.06 -34.77 60.95
C GLY A 15 70.88 -34.41 62.43
N ASN A 16 69.98 -33.49 62.76
CA ASN A 16 69.61 -33.15 64.13
C ASN A 16 68.16 -33.56 64.43
N GLN A 17 67.97 -34.27 65.55
CA GLN A 17 66.63 -34.66 66.01
C GLN A 17 65.96 -33.54 66.79
N TYR A 18 64.76 -33.14 66.35
CA TYR A 18 63.92 -32.14 67.00
C TYR A 18 62.61 -32.77 67.48
N LYS A 19 62.15 -32.38 68.67
CA LYS A 19 60.82 -32.74 69.19
C LYS A 19 59.87 -31.59 68.90
N LEU A 20 59.02 -31.74 67.90
CA LEU A 20 57.99 -30.76 67.55
C LEU A 20 56.72 -31.04 68.35
N LYS A 21 56.14 -29.99 68.92
CA LYS A 21 54.81 -30.02 69.54
C LYS A 21 53.88 -29.17 68.68
N GLY A 22 52.79 -29.75 68.21
CA GLY A 22 51.83 -29.04 67.37
C GLY A 22 50.41 -29.59 67.52
N HIS A 23 49.46 -28.79 67.04
CA HIS A 23 48.03 -29.14 66.99
C HIS A 23 47.64 -29.72 65.62
N SER A 24 48.62 -29.95 64.74
CA SER A 24 48.42 -30.49 63.38
C SER A 24 48.66 -32.00 63.35
N ASN A 25 48.16 -32.70 62.33
CA ASN A 25 48.36 -34.15 62.18
C ASN A 25 49.86 -34.52 62.12
N VAL A 26 50.24 -35.62 62.77
CA VAL A 26 51.59 -36.20 62.80
C VAL A 26 52.20 -36.36 61.41
N GLU A 27 51.41 -36.82 60.43
CA GLU A 27 51.87 -36.97 59.04
C GLU A 27 52.20 -35.63 58.38
N TYR A 28 51.41 -34.59 58.65
CA TYR A 28 51.63 -33.26 58.12
C TYR A 28 52.91 -32.65 58.71
N MET A 29 53.12 -32.80 60.02
CA MET A 29 54.35 -32.32 60.67
C MET A 29 55.60 -33.04 60.19
N LYS A 30 55.54 -34.36 59.96
CA LYS A 30 56.63 -35.12 59.31
C LYS A 30 56.88 -34.66 57.88
N ARG A 31 55.83 -34.37 57.11
CA ARG A 31 55.94 -33.88 55.73
C ARG A 31 56.62 -32.51 55.69
N VAL A 32 56.20 -31.57 56.54
CA VAL A 32 56.81 -30.24 56.68
C VAL A 32 58.28 -30.36 57.07
N ALA A 33 58.60 -31.19 58.08
CA ALA A 33 59.97 -31.44 58.50
C ALA A 33 60.82 -32.04 57.36
N GLY A 34 60.26 -32.98 56.60
CA GLY A 34 60.92 -33.55 55.42
C GLY A 34 61.15 -32.53 54.30
N THR A 35 60.21 -31.61 54.09
CA THR A 35 60.38 -30.54 53.07
C THR A 35 61.47 -29.55 53.48
N ILE A 36 61.55 -29.23 54.78
CA ILE A 36 62.63 -28.39 55.35
C ILE A 36 63.98 -29.12 55.23
N ASP A 37 64.03 -30.41 55.55
CA ASP A 37 65.24 -31.22 55.42
C ASP A 37 65.74 -31.28 53.97
N ASP A 38 64.84 -31.53 53.01
CA ASP A 38 65.18 -31.57 51.58
C ASP A 38 65.65 -30.22 51.04
N THR A 39 65.01 -29.11 51.45
CA THR A 39 65.42 -27.76 51.04
C THR A 39 66.75 -27.36 51.67
N MET A 40 66.98 -27.65 52.94
CA MET A 40 68.29 -27.44 53.57
C MET A 40 69.38 -28.28 52.88
N LYS A 41 69.12 -29.55 52.56
CA LYS A 41 70.04 -30.40 51.78
C LYS A 41 70.30 -29.85 50.37
N LYS A 42 69.29 -29.31 49.69
CA LYS A 42 69.44 -28.66 48.37
C LYS A 42 70.27 -27.37 48.47
N LEU A 43 70.01 -26.53 49.46
CA LEU A 43 70.78 -25.30 49.69
C LEU A 43 72.23 -25.61 50.10
N ALA A 44 72.47 -26.68 50.86
CA ALA A 44 73.82 -27.10 51.23
C ALA A 44 74.66 -27.51 50.02
N LYS A 45 74.03 -28.14 49.01
CA LYS A 45 74.68 -28.47 47.73
C LYS A 45 75.05 -27.22 46.94
N GLY A 46 74.21 -26.18 46.95
CA GLY A 46 74.46 -24.91 46.25
C GLY A 46 75.45 -23.99 46.97
N TYR A 47 75.49 -24.04 48.31
CA TYR A 47 76.32 -23.17 49.15
C TYR A 47 77.19 -23.98 50.14
N PRO A 48 78.21 -24.72 49.66
CA PRO A 48 78.96 -25.69 50.47
C PRO A 48 79.87 -25.09 51.55
N ARG A 49 80.09 -23.77 51.56
CA ARG A 49 80.89 -23.07 52.59
C ARG A 49 80.05 -22.49 53.74
N LEU A 50 78.74 -22.68 53.71
CA LEU A 50 77.83 -22.08 54.68
C LEU A 50 77.64 -23.01 55.89
N ASP A 51 77.71 -22.44 57.10
CA ASP A 51 77.47 -23.16 58.33
C ASP A 51 75.98 -23.45 58.56
N MET A 52 75.69 -24.53 59.29
CA MET A 52 74.35 -25.05 59.53
C MET A 52 73.32 -23.99 60.00
N PRO A 53 73.64 -23.08 60.96
CA PRO A 53 72.71 -22.03 61.36
C PRO A 53 72.35 -21.07 60.21
N LYS A 54 73.33 -20.66 59.39
CA LYS A 54 73.08 -19.76 58.26
C LYS A 54 72.33 -20.44 57.14
N LEU A 55 72.54 -21.74 56.94
CA LEU A 55 71.76 -22.55 56.00
C LEU A 55 70.29 -22.65 56.42
N ALA A 56 70.03 -22.82 57.73
CA ALA A 56 68.67 -22.83 58.28
C ALA A 56 67.98 -21.47 58.10
N VAL A 57 68.71 -20.37 58.32
CA VAL A 57 68.19 -19.01 58.09
C VAL A 57 67.89 -18.79 56.60
N LEU A 58 68.74 -19.23 55.68
CA LEU A 58 68.49 -19.11 54.24
C LEU A 58 67.28 -19.94 53.80
N ALA A 59 67.12 -21.16 54.32
CA ALA A 59 65.93 -21.97 54.10
C ALA A 59 64.67 -21.27 54.64
N ALA A 60 64.74 -20.67 55.83
CA ALA A 60 63.63 -19.90 56.39
C ALA A 60 63.27 -18.68 55.53
N VAL A 61 64.25 -17.95 54.99
CA VAL A 61 64.02 -16.83 54.07
C VAL A 61 63.36 -17.31 52.78
N GLN A 62 63.82 -18.41 52.19
CA GLN A 62 63.23 -18.98 50.99
C GLN A 62 61.76 -19.39 51.22
N PHE A 63 61.47 -20.07 52.34
CA PHE A 63 60.09 -20.43 52.68
C PHE A 63 59.22 -19.21 52.96
N THR A 64 59.78 -18.16 53.57
CA THR A 64 59.04 -16.92 53.82
C THR A 64 58.67 -16.22 52.51
N GLU A 65 59.60 -16.20 51.54
CA GLU A 65 59.35 -15.68 50.20
C GLU A 65 58.31 -16.50 49.44
N GLU A 66 58.38 -17.84 49.51
CA GLU A 66 57.37 -18.73 48.92
C GLU A 66 55.98 -18.51 49.52
N VAL A 67 55.89 -18.30 50.83
CA VAL A 67 54.62 -17.95 51.51
C VAL A 67 54.11 -16.59 51.07
N PHE A 68 54.97 -15.59 50.91
CA PHE A 68 54.56 -14.27 50.41
C PHE A 68 54.10 -14.32 48.95
N ARG A 69 54.76 -15.09 48.08
CA ARG A 69 54.30 -15.31 46.70
C ARG A 69 52.94 -15.99 46.66
N LEU A 70 52.76 -17.07 47.43
CA LEU A 70 51.49 -17.79 47.50
C LEU A 70 50.36 -16.92 48.05
N ARG A 71 50.63 -16.04 49.02
CA ARG A 71 49.64 -15.06 49.50
C ARG A 71 49.24 -14.09 48.41
N ARG A 72 50.19 -13.51 47.65
CA ARG A 72 49.88 -12.63 46.51
C ARG A 72 49.08 -13.34 45.42
N GLU A 73 49.41 -14.60 45.11
CA GLU A 73 48.65 -15.42 44.15
C GLU A 73 47.24 -15.71 44.66
N ASN A 74 47.08 -15.97 45.97
CA ASN A 74 45.77 -16.19 46.59
C ASN A 74 44.92 -14.90 46.60
N ASP A 75 45.52 -13.75 46.91
CA ASP A 75 44.86 -12.44 46.84
C ASP A 75 44.41 -12.15 45.40
N SER A 76 45.26 -12.40 44.40
CA SER A 76 44.91 -12.26 42.98
C SER A 76 43.77 -13.20 42.54
N LEU A 77 43.76 -14.44 43.05
CA LEU A 77 42.67 -15.39 42.82
C LEU A 77 41.36 -14.89 43.43
N HIS A 78 41.38 -14.37 44.65
CA HIS A 78 40.20 -13.76 45.28
C HIS A 78 39.71 -12.52 44.51
N ASP A 79 40.62 -11.68 44.02
CA ASP A 79 40.27 -10.54 43.16
C ASP A 79 39.65 -10.99 41.82
N SER A 80 40.09 -12.13 41.28
CA SER A 80 39.49 -12.70 40.07
C SER A 80 38.10 -13.30 40.34
N GLU A 81 37.91 -13.90 41.52
CA GLU A 81 36.67 -14.54 41.92
C GLU A 81 35.60 -13.48 42.24
N THR A 82 35.96 -12.40 42.92
CA THR A 82 35.08 -11.24 43.13
C THR A 82 34.66 -10.60 41.81
N LYS A 83 35.59 -10.40 40.86
CA LYS A 83 35.24 -9.92 39.51
C LYS A 83 34.31 -10.86 38.76
N ARG A 84 34.47 -12.19 38.91
CA ARG A 84 33.56 -13.17 38.30
C ARG A 84 32.16 -13.09 38.89
N ILE A 85 32.05 -12.91 40.20
CA ILE A 85 30.75 -12.72 40.87
C ILE A 85 30.10 -11.42 40.39
N GLU A 86 30.84 -10.31 40.34
CA GLU A 86 30.31 -9.04 39.83
C GLU A 86 29.88 -9.11 38.35
N LEU A 87 30.61 -9.86 37.52
CA LEU A 87 30.24 -10.09 36.12
C LEU A 87 29.01 -10.99 36.00
N ALA A 88 28.88 -12.01 36.85
CA ALA A 88 27.69 -12.85 36.90
C ALA A 88 26.45 -12.05 37.31
N ASP A 89 26.56 -11.19 38.32
CA ASP A 89 25.48 -10.30 38.75
C ASP A 89 25.07 -9.30 37.64
N LYS A 90 26.05 -8.79 36.88
CA LYS A 90 25.78 -7.90 35.74
C LYS A 90 25.08 -8.65 34.60
N LEU A 91 25.53 -9.88 34.30
CA LEU A 91 24.90 -10.76 33.32
C LEU A 91 23.47 -11.09 33.72
N GLU A 92 23.22 -11.43 34.98
CA GLU A 92 21.89 -11.73 35.48
C GLU A 92 20.94 -10.52 35.36
N ARG A 93 21.42 -9.31 35.70
CA ARG A 93 20.63 -8.08 35.51
C ARG A 93 20.32 -7.79 34.05
N VAL A 94 21.29 -8.01 33.15
CA VAL A 94 21.07 -7.85 31.71
C VAL A 94 20.06 -8.87 31.21
N MET A 95 20.15 -10.13 31.64
CA MET A 95 19.22 -11.19 31.28
C MET A 95 17.79 -10.91 31.73
N GLN A 96 17.60 -10.43 32.97
CA GLN A 96 16.30 -10.03 33.49
C GLN A 96 15.73 -8.82 32.74
N ARG A 97 16.59 -7.87 32.34
CA ARG A 97 16.18 -6.72 31.52
C ARG A 97 15.78 -7.15 30.11
N THR A 98 16.52 -8.07 29.50
CA THR A 98 16.18 -8.59 28.17
C THR A 98 14.90 -9.42 28.21
N SER A 99 14.66 -10.23 29.25
CA SER A 99 13.41 -11.01 29.36
C SER A 99 12.21 -10.11 29.58
N GLY A 100 12.33 -9.07 30.41
CA GLY A 100 11.26 -8.08 30.59
C GLY A 100 10.94 -7.32 29.31
N LEU A 101 11.97 -6.90 28.55
CA LEU A 101 11.79 -6.26 27.25
C LEU A 101 11.16 -7.20 26.21
N GLU A 102 11.49 -8.50 26.24
CA GLU A 102 10.87 -9.51 25.37
C GLU A 102 9.38 -9.72 25.69
N GLU A 103 9.01 -9.73 26.98
CA GLU A 103 7.61 -9.82 27.42
C GLU A 103 6.81 -8.57 27.05
N GLU A 104 7.39 -7.37 27.21
CA GLU A 104 6.78 -6.10 26.78
C GLU A 104 6.61 -6.05 25.25
N LEU A 105 7.61 -6.49 24.48
CA LEU A 105 7.54 -6.56 23.02
C LEU A 105 6.47 -7.58 22.56
N ALA A 106 6.33 -8.71 23.26
CA ALA A 106 5.31 -9.70 22.98
C ALA A 106 3.90 -9.16 23.26
N ALA A 107 3.72 -8.43 24.36
CA ALA A 107 2.46 -7.79 24.70
C ALA A 107 2.09 -6.69 23.68
N GLN A 108 3.04 -5.85 23.28
CA GLN A 108 2.82 -4.83 22.25
C GLN A 108 2.50 -5.44 20.89
N ARG A 109 3.17 -6.54 20.50
CA ARG A 109 2.85 -7.26 19.26
C ARG A 109 1.46 -7.88 19.28
N LEU A 110 1.05 -8.43 20.42
CA LEU A 110 -0.29 -8.98 20.57
C LEU A 110 -1.35 -7.88 20.45
N GLN A 111 -1.12 -6.73 21.08
CA GLN A 111 -2.02 -5.59 21.02
C GLN A 111 -2.09 -4.98 19.61
N ALA A 112 -0.94 -4.78 18.95
CA ALA A 112 -0.91 -4.32 17.56
C ALA A 112 -1.62 -5.30 16.61
N LYS A 113 -1.54 -6.60 16.88
CA LYS A 113 -2.25 -7.63 16.11
C LYS A 113 -3.76 -7.55 16.35
N THR A 114 -4.22 -7.39 17.58
CA THR A 114 -5.65 -7.25 17.87
C THR A 114 -6.23 -5.95 17.29
N ASP A 115 -5.45 -4.86 17.30
CA ASP A 115 -5.85 -3.59 16.71
C ASP A 115 -5.93 -3.69 15.18
N LEU A 116 -5.00 -4.43 14.55
CA LEU A 116 -5.04 -4.74 13.13
C LEU A 116 -6.28 -5.57 12.77
N GLU A 117 -6.55 -6.66 13.52
CA GLU A 117 -7.73 -7.51 13.31
C GLU A 117 -9.04 -6.72 13.49
N ALA A 118 -9.10 -5.78 14.45
CA ALA A 118 -10.25 -4.90 14.64
C ALA A 118 -10.42 -3.90 13.49
N ALA A 119 -9.32 -3.31 13.01
CA ALA A 119 -9.35 -2.40 11.87
C ALA A 119 -9.77 -3.14 10.58
N GLU A 120 -9.23 -4.33 10.33
CA GLU A 120 -9.61 -5.20 9.21
C GLU A 120 -11.12 -5.52 9.26
N ALA A 121 -11.65 -5.89 10.43
CA ALA A 121 -13.08 -6.15 10.60
C ALA A 121 -13.95 -4.89 10.35
N GLU A 122 -13.51 -3.70 10.79
CA GLU A 122 -14.20 -2.45 10.48
C GLU A 122 -14.18 -2.13 8.97
N TYR A 123 -13.05 -2.36 8.30
CA TYR A 123 -12.94 -2.15 6.85
C TYR A 123 -13.80 -3.14 6.08
N GLU A 124 -13.81 -4.41 6.46
CA GLU A 124 -14.70 -5.43 5.87
C GLU A 124 -16.17 -5.06 6.07
N ALA A 125 -16.57 -4.58 7.25
CA ALA A 125 -17.93 -4.13 7.51
C ALA A 125 -18.32 -2.90 6.65
N LYS A 126 -17.41 -1.93 6.50
CA LYS A 126 -17.61 -0.75 5.62
C LYS A 126 -17.71 -1.14 4.15
N LEU A 127 -16.86 -2.08 3.70
CA LEU A 127 -16.90 -2.61 2.33
C LEU A 127 -18.21 -3.37 2.08
N ALA A 128 -18.64 -4.21 3.02
CA ALA A 128 -19.89 -4.94 2.93
C ALA A 128 -21.11 -4.01 2.86
N ALA A 129 -21.12 -2.92 3.64
CA ALA A 129 -22.15 -1.89 3.57
C ALA A 129 -22.15 -1.18 2.21
N ALA A 130 -20.98 -0.74 1.71
CA ALA A 130 -20.87 -0.09 0.41
C ALA A 130 -21.29 -1.01 -0.76
N VAL A 131 -20.97 -2.31 -0.68
CA VAL A 131 -21.41 -3.30 -1.66
C VAL A 131 -22.92 -3.52 -1.58
N ALA A 132 -23.51 -3.52 -0.39
CA ALA A 132 -24.96 -3.63 -0.22
C ALA A 132 -25.68 -2.40 -0.80
N ASP A 133 -25.20 -1.19 -0.51
CA ASP A 133 -25.75 0.06 -1.04
C ASP A 133 -25.66 0.09 -2.58
N ALA A 134 -24.51 -0.28 -3.14
CA ALA A 134 -24.32 -0.37 -4.59
C ALA A 134 -25.21 -1.45 -5.24
N ALA A 135 -25.41 -2.59 -4.57
CA ALA A 135 -26.30 -3.64 -5.05
C ALA A 135 -27.77 -3.18 -5.05
N GLU A 136 -28.20 -2.42 -4.05
CA GLU A 136 -29.53 -1.84 -3.98
C GLU A 136 -29.75 -0.80 -5.09
N GLU A 137 -28.75 0.06 -5.36
CA GLU A 137 -28.81 1.03 -6.46
C GLU A 137 -28.87 0.35 -7.85
N VAL A 138 -28.08 -0.71 -8.05
CA VAL A 138 -28.12 -1.50 -9.28
C VAL A 138 -29.46 -2.22 -9.43
N ALA A 139 -30.01 -2.79 -8.35
CA ALA A 139 -31.32 -3.43 -8.37
C ALA A 139 -32.44 -2.44 -8.75
N LEU A 140 -32.37 -1.21 -8.23
CA LEU A 140 -33.31 -0.13 -8.57
C LEU A 140 -33.22 0.25 -10.05
N LYS A 141 -32.00 0.45 -10.57
CA LYS A 141 -31.78 0.76 -12.00
C LYS A 141 -32.23 -0.38 -12.92
N LEU A 142 -32.03 -1.63 -12.52
CA LEU A 142 -32.51 -2.80 -13.26
C LEU A 142 -34.03 -2.90 -13.25
N ALA A 143 -34.68 -2.59 -12.12
CA ALA A 143 -36.14 -2.54 -12.03
C ALA A 143 -36.72 -1.44 -12.94
N GLU A 144 -36.16 -0.23 -12.91
CA GLU A 144 -36.56 0.87 -13.80
C GLU A 144 -36.35 0.51 -15.29
N ALA A 145 -35.25 -0.15 -15.63
CA ALA A 145 -34.99 -0.61 -17.00
C ALA A 145 -35.99 -1.70 -17.43
N ALA A 146 -36.35 -2.61 -16.54
CA ALA A 146 -37.35 -3.65 -16.80
C ALA A 146 -38.76 -3.03 -17.02
N GLU A 147 -39.15 -2.04 -16.22
CA GLU A 147 -40.41 -1.31 -16.42
C GLU A 147 -40.44 -0.55 -17.75
N ARG A 148 -39.34 0.12 -18.12
CA ARG A 148 -39.22 0.81 -19.42
C ARG A 148 -39.32 -0.17 -20.58
N PHE A 149 -38.68 -1.33 -20.47
CA PHE A 149 -38.75 -2.37 -21.49
C PHE A 149 -40.15 -2.95 -21.62
N ALA A 150 -40.82 -3.23 -20.50
CA ALA A 150 -42.21 -3.69 -20.50
C ALA A 150 -43.16 -2.65 -21.13
N ALA A 151 -42.97 -1.36 -20.84
CA ALA A 151 -43.74 -0.28 -21.46
C ALA A 151 -43.49 -0.18 -22.97
N GLN A 152 -42.24 -0.36 -23.43
CA GLN A 152 -41.91 -0.40 -24.86
C GLN A 152 -42.54 -1.60 -25.57
N GLN A 153 -42.53 -2.77 -24.94
CA GLN A 153 -43.19 -3.96 -25.47
C GLN A 153 -44.71 -3.74 -25.60
N GLN A 154 -45.36 -3.21 -24.57
CA GLN A 154 -46.80 -2.89 -24.64
C GLN A 154 -47.11 -1.85 -25.71
N ALA A 155 -46.27 -0.83 -25.87
CA ALA A 155 -46.46 0.16 -26.94
C ALA A 155 -46.32 -0.48 -28.34
N ALA A 156 -45.35 -1.38 -28.52
CA ALA A 156 -45.17 -2.10 -29.77
C ALA A 156 -46.35 -3.05 -30.07
N GLU A 157 -46.85 -3.78 -29.06
CA GLU A 157 -48.05 -4.62 -29.20
C GLU A 157 -49.29 -3.79 -29.55
N GLN A 158 -49.46 -2.61 -28.95
CA GLN A 158 -50.55 -1.70 -29.28
C GLN A 158 -50.45 -1.15 -30.71
N LEU A 159 -49.25 -0.84 -31.18
CA LEU A 159 -49.03 -0.41 -32.56
C LEU A 159 -49.34 -1.54 -33.54
N LEU A 160 -48.84 -2.74 -33.28
CA LEU A 160 -49.12 -3.92 -34.11
C LEU A 160 -50.63 -4.23 -34.16
N ALA A 161 -51.33 -4.14 -33.01
CA ALA A 161 -52.77 -4.34 -32.96
C ALA A 161 -53.55 -3.28 -33.76
N ARG A 162 -53.07 -2.01 -33.77
CA ARG A 162 -53.66 -0.95 -34.60
C ARG A 162 -53.44 -1.20 -36.08
N GLU A 163 -52.21 -1.55 -36.48
CA GLU A 163 -51.91 -1.86 -37.88
C GLU A 163 -52.70 -3.09 -38.38
N GLN A 164 -52.87 -4.10 -37.53
CA GLN A 164 -53.70 -5.26 -37.85
C GLN A 164 -55.18 -4.90 -37.99
N ALA A 165 -55.70 -4.00 -37.14
CA ALA A 165 -57.07 -3.52 -37.24
C ALA A 165 -57.30 -2.68 -38.51
N GLU A 166 -56.38 -1.77 -38.83
CA GLU A 166 -56.43 -0.97 -40.06
C GLU A 166 -56.34 -1.86 -41.31
N ALA A 167 -55.45 -2.86 -41.31
CA ALA A 167 -55.36 -3.83 -42.40
C ALA A 167 -56.65 -4.66 -42.55
N ALA A 168 -57.29 -5.07 -41.45
CA ALA A 168 -58.55 -5.80 -41.47
C ALA A 168 -59.71 -4.94 -42.01
N GLU A 169 -59.77 -3.66 -41.66
CA GLU A 169 -60.77 -2.72 -42.21
C GLU A 169 -60.58 -2.51 -43.72
N LEU A 170 -59.34 -2.33 -44.17
CA LEU A 170 -59.03 -2.21 -45.60
C LEU A 170 -59.41 -3.47 -46.37
N LEU A 171 -59.11 -4.65 -45.81
CA LEU A 171 -59.44 -5.93 -46.43
C LEU A 171 -60.97 -6.13 -46.51
N ALA A 172 -61.70 -5.81 -45.44
CA ALA A 172 -63.15 -5.84 -45.43
C ALA A 172 -63.78 -4.86 -46.45
N ALA A 173 -63.19 -3.68 -46.62
CA ALA A 173 -63.63 -2.72 -47.63
C ALA A 173 -63.43 -3.25 -49.06
N VAL A 174 -62.27 -3.86 -49.34
CA VAL A 174 -61.99 -4.48 -50.65
C VAL A 174 -62.91 -5.67 -50.92
N GLU A 175 -63.18 -6.50 -49.91
CA GLU A 175 -64.13 -7.62 -50.02
C GLU A 175 -65.56 -7.11 -50.30
N ALA A 176 -65.99 -6.03 -49.63
CA ALA A 176 -67.29 -5.41 -49.88
C ALA A 176 -67.41 -4.84 -51.30
N GLU A 177 -66.39 -4.14 -51.79
CA GLU A 177 -66.35 -3.64 -53.17
C GLU A 177 -66.36 -4.79 -54.19
N ALA A 178 -65.65 -5.88 -53.92
CA ALA A 178 -65.64 -7.06 -54.78
C ALA A 178 -67.02 -7.75 -54.81
N ALA A 179 -67.69 -7.85 -53.66
CA ALA A 179 -69.04 -8.41 -53.55
C ALA A 179 -70.07 -7.55 -54.31
N GLU A 180 -69.97 -6.22 -54.21
CA GLU A 180 -70.85 -5.31 -54.96
C GLU A 180 -70.64 -5.43 -56.48
N ARG A 181 -69.39 -5.52 -56.93
CA ARG A 181 -69.06 -5.74 -58.35
C ARG A 181 -69.59 -7.08 -58.86
N LEU A 182 -69.49 -8.14 -58.05
CA LEU A 182 -70.01 -9.46 -58.38
C LEU A 182 -71.54 -9.43 -58.49
N ALA A 183 -72.23 -8.84 -57.51
CA ALA A 183 -73.69 -8.69 -57.53
C ALA A 183 -74.17 -7.88 -58.76
N LEU A 184 -73.45 -6.82 -59.12
CA LEU A 184 -73.75 -6.04 -60.33
C LEU A 184 -73.53 -6.85 -61.61
N ALA A 185 -72.49 -7.68 -61.66
CA ALA A 185 -72.22 -8.55 -62.80
C ALA A 185 -73.29 -9.65 -62.95
N GLU A 186 -73.71 -10.26 -61.83
CA GLU A 186 -74.79 -11.24 -61.79
C GLU A 186 -76.12 -10.63 -62.21
N ALA A 187 -76.45 -9.42 -61.75
CA ALA A 187 -77.66 -8.70 -62.17
C ALA A 187 -77.65 -8.40 -63.68
N LYS A 188 -76.52 -7.93 -64.23
CA LYS A 188 -76.38 -7.69 -65.68
C LYS A 188 -76.49 -8.98 -66.49
N ALA A 189 -75.94 -10.08 -65.99
CA ALA A 189 -76.04 -11.39 -66.63
C ALA A 189 -77.48 -11.91 -66.62
N ALA A 190 -78.20 -11.73 -65.51
CA ALA A 190 -79.61 -12.08 -65.40
C ALA A 190 -80.49 -11.27 -66.36
N GLU A 191 -80.26 -9.94 -66.46
CA GLU A 191 -80.96 -9.09 -67.44
C GLU A 191 -80.68 -9.51 -68.90
N ALA A 192 -79.43 -9.86 -69.22
CA ALA A 192 -79.07 -10.34 -70.55
C ALA A 192 -79.77 -11.67 -70.87
N LEU A 193 -79.85 -12.57 -69.90
CA LEU A 193 -80.52 -13.87 -70.06
C LEU A 193 -82.05 -13.72 -70.23
N GLU A 194 -82.67 -12.78 -69.51
CA GLU A 194 -84.10 -12.46 -69.71
C GLU A 194 -84.36 -11.80 -71.08
N ARG A 195 -83.45 -10.95 -71.57
CA ARG A 195 -83.56 -10.42 -72.95
C ARG A 195 -83.47 -11.53 -73.99
N GLU A 196 -82.50 -12.43 -73.89
CA GLU A 196 -82.36 -13.58 -74.80
C GLU A 196 -83.59 -14.49 -74.75
N ARG A 197 -84.17 -14.72 -73.55
CA ARG A 197 -85.44 -15.45 -73.41
C ARG A 197 -86.60 -14.75 -74.10
N ALA A 198 -86.71 -13.43 -73.97
CA ALA A 198 -87.75 -12.65 -74.62
C ALA A 198 -87.61 -12.66 -76.16
N GLU A 199 -86.39 -12.50 -76.68
CA GLU A 199 -86.10 -12.62 -78.11
C GLU A 199 -86.38 -14.02 -78.65
N ALA A 200 -86.02 -15.07 -77.89
CA ALA A 200 -86.33 -16.45 -78.25
C ALA A 200 -87.85 -16.70 -78.26
N ALA A 201 -88.60 -16.14 -77.30
CA ALA A 201 -90.06 -16.23 -77.26
C ALA A 201 -90.72 -15.51 -78.45
N GLU A 202 -90.22 -14.33 -78.85
CA GLU A 202 -90.68 -13.65 -80.07
C GLU A 202 -90.41 -14.47 -81.33
N ARG A 203 -89.22 -15.07 -81.46
CA ARG A 203 -88.89 -15.94 -82.60
C ARG A 203 -89.82 -17.15 -82.67
N LEU A 204 -90.16 -17.73 -81.52
CA LEU A 204 -91.06 -18.88 -81.44
C LEU A 204 -92.50 -18.49 -81.79
N ALA A 205 -92.99 -17.34 -81.29
CA ALA A 205 -94.29 -16.79 -81.66
C ALA A 205 -94.37 -16.43 -83.16
N ALA A 206 -93.29 -15.92 -83.76
CA ALA A 206 -93.22 -15.66 -85.20
C ALA A 206 -93.28 -16.96 -86.02
N ALA A 207 -92.57 -18.01 -85.58
CA ALA A 207 -92.62 -19.33 -86.20
C ALA A 207 -94.01 -19.96 -86.10
N ASP A 208 -94.68 -19.84 -84.96
CA ASP A 208 -96.06 -20.32 -84.77
C ASP A 208 -97.06 -19.55 -85.65
N ALA A 209 -96.87 -18.24 -85.83
CA ALA A 209 -97.69 -17.43 -86.73
C ALA A 209 -97.48 -17.79 -88.21
N GLU A 210 -96.26 -18.12 -88.62
CA GLU A 210 -95.99 -18.66 -89.97
C GLU A 210 -96.58 -20.05 -90.17
N ALA A 211 -96.50 -20.92 -89.16
CA ALA A 211 -97.13 -22.24 -89.17
C ALA A 211 -98.66 -22.14 -89.29
N ALA A 212 -99.29 -21.19 -88.59
CA ALA A 212 -100.72 -20.91 -88.71
C ALA A 212 -101.10 -20.44 -90.12
N LYS A 213 -100.34 -19.51 -90.72
CA LYS A 213 -100.54 -19.08 -92.11
C LYS A 213 -100.35 -20.24 -93.10
N ALA A 214 -99.40 -21.14 -92.85
CA ALA A 214 -99.19 -22.33 -93.66
C ALA A 214 -100.36 -23.32 -93.55
N ALA A 215 -100.90 -23.52 -92.34
CA ALA A 215 -102.09 -24.33 -92.12
C ALA A 215 -103.33 -23.73 -92.81
N GLU A 216 -103.49 -22.41 -92.80
CA GLU A 216 -104.57 -21.71 -93.51
C GLU A 216 -104.45 -21.88 -95.04
N ARG A 217 -103.23 -21.77 -95.60
CA ARG A 217 -102.97 -22.07 -97.02
C ARG A 217 -103.27 -23.52 -97.37
N LEU A 218 -102.93 -24.47 -96.50
CA LEU A 218 -103.26 -25.89 -96.69
C LEU A 218 -104.78 -26.12 -96.63
N ALA A 219 -105.50 -25.42 -95.76
CA ALA A 219 -106.96 -25.47 -95.70
C ALA A 219 -107.63 -24.86 -96.94
N GLU A 220 -107.09 -23.76 -97.48
CA GLU A 220 -107.53 -23.20 -98.76
C GLU A 220 -107.24 -24.14 -99.93
N MET A 221 -106.06 -24.77 -99.96
CA MET A 221 -105.74 -25.80 -100.96
C MET A 221 -106.67 -27.00 -100.86
N ALA A 222 -107.03 -27.44 -99.64
CA ALA A 222 -108.00 -28.52 -99.44
C ALA A 222 -109.39 -28.13 -99.95
N LYS A 223 -109.86 -26.90 -99.69
CA LYS A 223 -111.12 -26.39 -100.24
C LYS A 223 -111.11 -26.33 -101.76
N ARG A 224 -110.00 -25.91 -102.38
CA ARG A 224 -109.83 -25.92 -103.84
C ARG A 224 -109.87 -27.34 -104.38
N LEU A 225 -109.20 -28.28 -103.70
CA LEU A 225 -109.18 -29.69 -104.11
C LEU A 225 -110.58 -30.34 -103.99
N ASP A 226 -111.37 -29.96 -103.00
CA ASP A 226 -112.76 -30.42 -102.87
C ASP A 226 -113.69 -29.75 -103.90
N ALA A 227 -113.44 -28.49 -104.28
CA ALA A 227 -114.11 -27.83 -105.40
C ALA A 227 -113.76 -28.51 -106.74
N ASP A 228 -112.48 -28.79 -107.00
CA ASP A 228 -112.02 -29.49 -108.20
C ASP A 228 -112.60 -30.92 -108.27
N LYS A 229 -112.74 -31.61 -107.12
CA LYS A 229 -113.43 -32.91 -107.05
C LYS A 229 -114.93 -32.79 -107.34
N ALA A 230 -115.59 -31.72 -106.90
CA ALA A 230 -117.00 -31.46 -107.20
C ALA A 230 -117.19 -31.17 -108.70
N GLU A 231 -116.33 -30.35 -109.30
CA GLU A 231 -116.30 -30.06 -110.75
C GLU A 231 -116.02 -31.32 -111.58
N LEU A 232 -115.06 -32.16 -111.15
CA LEU A 232 -114.82 -33.48 -111.76
C LEU A 232 -116.03 -34.41 -111.64
N SER A 233 -116.77 -34.36 -110.54
CA SER A 233 -117.99 -35.17 -110.36
C SER A 233 -119.17 -34.70 -111.21
N GLU A 234 -119.25 -33.40 -111.53
CA GLU A 234 -120.20 -32.85 -112.51
C GLU A 234 -119.78 -33.15 -113.95
N LEU A 235 -118.50 -33.03 -114.28
CA LEU A 235 -117.96 -33.40 -115.59
C LEU A 235 -118.15 -34.89 -115.88
N LEU A 236 -118.07 -35.77 -114.87
CA LEU A 236 -118.31 -37.21 -115.02
C LEU A 236 -119.80 -37.54 -115.26
N LYS A 237 -120.72 -36.74 -114.71
CA LYS A 237 -122.17 -36.83 -115.02
C LYS A 237 -122.48 -36.30 -116.42
N LEU A 238 -121.81 -35.23 -116.85
CA LEU A 238 -121.93 -34.65 -118.19
C LEU A 238 -121.35 -35.58 -119.27
N GLN A 239 -120.23 -36.26 -118.98
CA GLN A 239 -119.65 -37.27 -119.89
C GLN A 239 -120.45 -38.56 -119.95
N GLN A 240 -121.19 -38.93 -118.90
CA GLN A 240 -122.13 -40.05 -118.95
C GLN A 240 -123.35 -39.73 -119.85
N THR A 241 -123.83 -38.48 -119.86
CA THR A 241 -124.89 -38.03 -120.79
C THR A 241 -124.39 -37.86 -122.23
N GLU A 242 -123.16 -37.42 -122.43
CA GLU A 242 -122.56 -37.31 -123.77
C GLU A 242 -122.15 -38.68 -124.38
N ALA A 243 -121.89 -39.70 -123.57
CA ALA A 243 -121.57 -41.05 -124.05
C ALA A 243 -122.80 -41.79 -124.59
N ASP A 244 -124.00 -41.48 -124.12
CA ASP A 244 -125.27 -42.01 -124.64
C ASP A 244 -125.70 -41.31 -125.95
N GLU A 245 -125.25 -40.07 -126.22
CA GLU A 245 -125.50 -39.33 -127.47
C GLU A 245 -124.42 -39.59 -128.55
N LYS A 246 -123.15 -39.82 -128.15
CA LYS A 246 -122.04 -40.16 -129.07
C LYS A 246 -122.12 -41.58 -129.66
N LEU A 247 -123.03 -42.42 -129.17
CA LEU A 247 -123.40 -43.70 -129.82
C LEU A 247 -124.26 -43.52 -131.09
N THR A 248 -124.81 -42.32 -131.31
CA THR A 248 -125.60 -41.97 -132.51
C THR A 248 -124.86 -41.08 -133.53
N GLU A 249 -123.68 -40.54 -133.21
CA GLU A 249 -122.93 -39.63 -134.11
C GLU A 249 -121.61 -40.22 -134.66
N LEU A 250 -121.18 -41.40 -134.18
CA LEU A 250 -120.04 -42.17 -134.70
C LEU A 250 -120.27 -42.80 -136.09
N GLU A 251 -121.28 -42.35 -136.85
CA GLU A 251 -121.53 -42.76 -138.24
C GLU A 251 -121.10 -41.72 -139.31
N ARG A 252 -120.46 -40.57 -138.98
CA ARG A 252 -120.24 -39.51 -140.02
C ARG A 252 -118.87 -38.87 -140.26
N GLY A 253 -117.77 -39.51 -139.87
CA GLY A 253 -116.45 -39.23 -140.47
C GLY A 253 -115.51 -38.47 -139.53
N TRP A 254 -114.32 -38.93 -139.19
CA TRP A 254 -113.39 -39.73 -140.00
C TRP A 254 -113.19 -39.14 -141.39
N ASN A 255 -112.68 -37.91 -141.50
CA ASN A 255 -111.48 -37.66 -142.31
C ASN A 255 -110.98 -36.22 -142.24
N ASP A 256 -109.69 -36.06 -142.50
CA ASP A 256 -108.95 -34.79 -142.78
C ASP A 256 -108.13 -34.20 -141.63
N LYS A 257 -107.33 -35.11 -141.05
CA LYS A 257 -106.02 -34.90 -140.43
C LYS A 257 -105.08 -34.03 -141.29
N TRP A 258 -104.10 -33.34 -140.68
CA TRP A 258 -102.69 -33.81 -140.66
C TRP A 258 -101.59 -32.75 -140.75
N GLU A 259 -101.77 -31.50 -141.19
CA GLU A 259 -100.59 -30.78 -141.71
C GLU A 259 -100.23 -29.40 -141.14
N GLN A 260 -99.07 -29.41 -140.44
CA GLN A 260 -97.91 -28.49 -140.61
C GLN A 260 -97.77 -27.35 -139.57
N ARG A 261 -96.96 -27.45 -138.49
CA ARG A 261 -95.63 -28.07 -138.25
C ARG A 261 -94.41 -27.41 -138.94
N GLU A 262 -94.46 -26.14 -139.38
CA GLU A 262 -93.28 -25.51 -140.04
C GLU A 262 -92.71 -24.21 -139.44
N LEU A 263 -93.36 -23.49 -138.53
CA LEU A 263 -92.89 -22.14 -138.14
C LEU A 263 -91.93 -22.07 -136.93
N ALA A 264 -91.46 -23.20 -136.41
CA ALA A 264 -90.57 -23.25 -135.23
C ALA A 264 -89.09 -22.87 -135.50
N TRP A 265 -88.69 -22.62 -136.75
CA TRP A 265 -87.27 -22.51 -137.12
C TRP A 265 -86.65 -21.10 -137.03
N VAL A 266 -87.46 -20.05 -136.81
CA VAL A 266 -86.99 -18.65 -136.82
C VAL A 266 -86.57 -18.15 -135.43
N ALA A 267 -87.01 -18.79 -134.34
CA ALA A 267 -86.78 -18.32 -132.96
C ALA A 267 -85.38 -18.60 -132.39
N GLU A 268 -84.61 -19.51 -132.99
CA GLU A 268 -83.34 -20.01 -132.41
C GLU A 268 -82.11 -19.14 -132.77
N ALA A 269 -82.23 -18.22 -133.74
CA ALA A 269 -81.15 -17.35 -134.19
C ALA A 269 -80.98 -16.07 -133.35
N GLU A 270 -82.04 -15.60 -132.67
CA GLU A 270 -82.02 -14.36 -131.88
C GLU A 270 -81.54 -14.58 -130.43
N ALA A 271 -81.64 -15.81 -129.89
CA ALA A 271 -81.23 -16.15 -128.53
C ALA A 271 -79.70 -16.09 -128.29
N LYS A 272 -78.88 -16.42 -129.29
CA LYS A 272 -77.41 -16.51 -129.14
C LYS A 272 -76.68 -15.16 -129.09
N ASN A 273 -77.34 -14.06 -129.49
CA ASN A 273 -76.74 -12.72 -129.50
C ASN A 273 -77.03 -11.93 -128.20
N ALA A 274 -77.98 -12.40 -127.38
CA ALA A 274 -78.31 -11.83 -126.06
C ALA A 274 -77.40 -12.36 -124.94
N GLU A 275 -76.97 -13.63 -125.00
CA GLU A 275 -76.08 -14.26 -124.01
C GLU A 275 -74.66 -13.65 -124.01
N ALA A 276 -74.14 -13.20 -125.16
CA ALA A 276 -72.80 -12.63 -125.28
C ALA A 276 -72.65 -11.22 -124.69
N LYS A 277 -73.75 -10.49 -124.47
CA LYS A 277 -73.76 -9.13 -123.92
C LYS A 277 -73.81 -9.12 -122.38
N ILE A 278 -74.51 -10.09 -121.80
CA ILE A 278 -74.63 -10.28 -120.35
C ILE A 278 -73.32 -10.79 -119.73
N LEU A 279 -72.62 -11.70 -120.43
CA LEU A 279 -71.33 -12.25 -119.96
C LEU A 279 -70.19 -11.20 -119.90
N ALA A 280 -70.28 -10.13 -120.71
CA ALA A 280 -69.30 -9.04 -120.73
C ALA A 280 -69.49 -8.07 -119.55
N GLU A 281 -70.73 -7.69 -119.23
CA GLU A 281 -71.08 -6.81 -118.10
C GLU A 281 -70.82 -7.48 -116.73
N GLU A 282 -71.02 -8.80 -116.61
CA GLU A 282 -70.70 -9.57 -115.41
C GLU A 282 -69.19 -9.62 -115.13
N SER A 283 -68.36 -9.81 -116.17
CA SER A 283 -66.90 -9.86 -116.02
C SER A 283 -66.28 -8.54 -115.57
N GLU A 284 -66.86 -7.40 -115.97
CA GLU A 284 -66.39 -6.07 -115.60
C GLU A 284 -66.80 -5.67 -114.17
N GLN A 285 -67.97 -6.13 -113.71
CA GLN A 285 -68.41 -5.97 -112.30
C GLN A 285 -67.61 -6.87 -111.34
N HIS A 286 -67.26 -8.09 -111.76
CA HIS A 286 -66.40 -8.99 -110.97
C HIS A 286 -64.99 -8.43 -110.78
N LEU A 287 -64.37 -7.86 -111.83
CA LEU A 287 -63.04 -7.24 -111.71
C LEU A 287 -63.04 -6.00 -110.80
N LYS A 288 -64.08 -5.16 -110.88
CA LYS A 288 -64.23 -3.99 -109.97
C LYS A 288 -64.40 -4.43 -108.51
N ALA A 289 -65.23 -5.44 -108.25
CA ALA A 289 -65.42 -5.99 -106.91
C ALA A 289 -64.12 -6.64 -106.34
N ASP A 290 -63.33 -7.32 -107.17
CA ASP A 290 -62.05 -7.91 -106.76
C ASP A 290 -60.97 -6.86 -106.47
N PHE A 291 -60.92 -5.76 -107.23
CA PHE A 291 -60.03 -4.64 -106.92
C PHE A 291 -60.43 -3.92 -105.63
N GLU A 292 -61.72 -3.75 -105.36
CA GLU A 292 -62.20 -3.16 -104.11
C GLU A 292 -61.93 -4.05 -102.89
N ARG A 293 -62.10 -5.37 -103.01
CA ARG A 293 -61.73 -6.33 -101.96
C ARG A 293 -60.23 -6.31 -101.66
N ARG A 294 -59.36 -6.27 -102.69
CA ARG A 294 -57.91 -6.16 -102.48
C ARG A 294 -57.49 -4.81 -101.91
N ARG A 295 -58.13 -3.71 -102.32
CA ARG A 295 -57.90 -2.37 -101.74
C ARG A 295 -58.32 -2.33 -100.27
N ASN A 296 -59.47 -2.89 -99.93
CA ASN A 296 -59.98 -2.93 -98.56
C ASN A 296 -59.15 -3.88 -97.68
N GLY A 297 -58.75 -5.04 -98.18
CA GLY A 297 -57.81 -5.93 -97.47
C GLY A 297 -56.44 -5.29 -97.24
N TRP A 298 -55.92 -4.51 -98.18
CA TRP A 298 -54.67 -3.77 -97.99
C TRP A 298 -54.82 -2.59 -97.03
N LEU A 299 -55.98 -1.91 -97.03
CA LEU A 299 -56.31 -0.88 -96.05
C LEU A 299 -56.44 -1.47 -94.65
N GLU A 300 -57.14 -2.60 -94.51
CA GLU A 300 -57.30 -3.34 -93.25
C GLU A 300 -55.95 -3.79 -92.69
N GLU A 301 -55.08 -4.39 -93.51
CA GLU A 301 -53.73 -4.81 -93.12
C GLU A 301 -52.85 -3.60 -92.77
N ARG A 302 -53.00 -2.46 -93.48
CA ARG A 302 -52.31 -1.21 -93.14
C ARG A 302 -52.79 -0.66 -91.79
N THR A 303 -54.09 -0.63 -91.51
CA THR A 303 -54.63 -0.24 -90.20
C THR A 303 -54.22 -1.22 -89.11
N ARG A 304 -54.16 -2.53 -89.40
CA ARG A 304 -53.68 -3.54 -88.46
C ARG A 304 -52.23 -3.32 -88.11
N LEU A 305 -51.37 -3.08 -89.09
CA LEU A 305 -49.96 -2.76 -88.89
C LEU A 305 -49.76 -1.40 -88.20
N GLN A 306 -50.57 -0.38 -88.50
CA GLN A 306 -50.56 0.89 -87.77
C GLN A 306 -51.00 0.72 -86.31
N ASN A 307 -51.99 -0.12 -86.04
CA ASN A 307 -52.43 -0.42 -84.68
C ASN A 307 -51.39 -1.25 -83.90
N VAL A 308 -50.71 -2.19 -84.56
CA VAL A 308 -49.59 -2.93 -83.96
C VAL A 308 -48.41 -2.00 -83.67
N ALA A 309 -48.05 -1.12 -84.61
CA ALA A 309 -47.01 -0.11 -84.38
C ALA A 309 -47.39 0.87 -83.24
N ALA A 310 -48.65 1.31 -83.17
CA ALA A 310 -49.15 2.13 -82.08
C ALA A 310 -49.14 1.39 -80.75
N SER A 311 -49.49 0.09 -80.72
CA SER A 311 -49.44 -0.73 -79.50
C SER A 311 -48.02 -0.97 -79.00
N LEU A 312 -47.05 -1.15 -79.91
CA LEU A 312 -45.63 -1.28 -79.57
C LEU A 312 -45.06 0.04 -79.09
N GLN A 313 -45.47 1.16 -79.68
CA GLN A 313 -45.07 2.49 -79.23
C GLN A 313 -45.66 2.82 -77.85
N GLN A 314 -46.91 2.47 -77.60
CA GLN A 314 -47.55 2.61 -76.30
C GLN A 314 -46.93 1.70 -75.24
N GLY A 315 -46.52 0.48 -75.62
CA GLY A 315 -45.74 -0.41 -74.75
C GLY A 315 -44.35 0.18 -74.43
N TRP A 316 -43.67 0.75 -75.42
CA TRP A 316 -42.37 1.38 -75.21
C TRP A 316 -42.45 2.64 -74.36
N ASP A 317 -43.49 3.46 -74.52
CA ASP A 317 -43.75 4.64 -73.69
C ASP A 317 -44.13 4.23 -72.24
N ALA A 318 -44.86 3.12 -72.07
CA ALA A 318 -45.17 2.56 -70.74
C ALA A 318 -43.93 1.99 -70.05
N ASP A 319 -43.08 1.25 -70.78
CA ASP A 319 -41.81 0.73 -70.26
C ASP A 319 -40.88 1.89 -69.91
N LYS A 320 -40.78 2.91 -70.77
CA LYS A 320 -40.01 4.13 -70.52
C LYS A 320 -40.50 4.86 -69.26
N ALA A 321 -41.80 5.03 -69.09
CA ALA A 321 -42.38 5.63 -67.89
C ALA A 321 -42.11 4.79 -66.64
N SER A 322 -42.12 3.46 -66.75
CA SER A 322 -41.76 2.57 -65.65
C SER A 322 -40.28 2.69 -65.26
N PHE A 323 -39.38 2.87 -66.24
CA PHE A 323 -37.97 3.11 -65.99
C PHE A 323 -37.72 4.49 -65.40
N GLU A 324 -38.41 5.53 -65.87
CA GLU A 324 -38.34 6.88 -65.27
C GLU A 324 -38.85 6.87 -63.83
N GLN A 325 -39.92 6.13 -63.52
CA GLN A 325 -40.39 5.94 -62.15
C GLN A 325 -39.39 5.16 -61.29
N ARG A 326 -38.72 4.13 -61.83
CA ARG A 326 -37.67 3.39 -61.11
C ARG A 326 -36.42 4.22 -60.88
N ILE A 327 -36.06 5.10 -61.82
CA ILE A 327 -34.96 6.05 -61.68
C ILE A 327 -35.32 7.09 -60.61
N HIS A 328 -36.52 7.65 -60.65
CA HIS A 328 -36.99 8.58 -59.61
C HIS A 328 -37.06 7.94 -58.22
N ALA A 329 -37.54 6.69 -58.11
CA ALA A 329 -37.52 5.95 -56.86
C ALA A 329 -36.07 5.67 -56.38
N ALA A 330 -35.16 5.35 -57.30
CA ALA A 330 -33.75 5.17 -56.97
C ALA A 330 -33.08 6.48 -56.52
N ASP A 331 -33.43 7.62 -57.13
CA ASP A 331 -32.95 8.96 -56.75
C ASP A 331 -33.53 9.38 -55.38
N GLU A 332 -34.80 9.08 -55.09
CA GLU A 332 -35.40 9.29 -53.77
C GLU A 332 -34.76 8.41 -52.70
N HIS A 333 -34.50 7.14 -53.00
CA HIS A 333 -33.77 6.24 -52.09
C HIS A 333 -32.33 6.70 -51.86
N LEU A 334 -31.66 7.25 -52.87
CA LEU A 334 -30.32 7.82 -52.72
C LEU A 334 -30.35 9.10 -51.88
N MET A 335 -31.38 9.94 -52.04
CA MET A 335 -31.58 11.14 -51.22
C MET A 335 -31.87 10.77 -49.76
N GLN A 336 -32.70 9.77 -49.50
CA GLN A 336 -32.94 9.23 -48.17
C GLN A 336 -31.68 8.62 -47.54
N ALA A 337 -30.86 7.92 -48.33
CA ALA A 337 -29.58 7.39 -47.85
C ALA A 337 -28.58 8.51 -47.53
N MET A 338 -28.56 9.58 -48.32
CA MET A 338 -27.74 10.77 -48.04
C MET A 338 -28.22 11.51 -46.78
N GLU A 339 -29.53 11.67 -46.59
CA GLU A 339 -30.09 12.25 -45.36
C GLU A 339 -29.81 11.37 -44.13
N GLN A 340 -29.85 10.04 -44.29
CA GLN A 340 -29.43 9.11 -43.25
C GLN A 340 -27.93 9.23 -42.93
N GLU A 341 -27.06 9.32 -43.94
CA GLU A 341 -25.64 9.58 -43.73
C GLU A 341 -25.37 10.94 -43.08
N GLU A 342 -26.10 11.99 -43.46
CA GLU A 342 -25.99 13.31 -42.83
C GLU A 342 -26.51 13.28 -41.37
N SER A 343 -27.57 12.54 -41.08
CA SER A 343 -28.06 12.32 -39.71
C SER A 343 -27.08 11.50 -38.87
N LEU A 344 -26.42 10.50 -39.48
CA LEU A 344 -25.38 9.70 -38.83
C LEU A 344 -24.13 10.53 -38.59
N ARG A 345 -23.73 11.40 -39.52
CA ARG A 345 -22.64 12.37 -39.33
C ARG A 345 -22.96 13.37 -38.22
N ALA A 346 -24.18 13.88 -38.16
CA ALA A 346 -24.62 14.75 -37.07
C ALA A 346 -24.61 14.01 -35.71
N SER A 347 -25.02 12.74 -35.69
CA SER A 347 -24.96 11.89 -34.49
C SER A 347 -23.52 11.57 -34.07
N LEU A 348 -22.61 11.32 -35.02
CA LEU A 348 -21.18 11.11 -34.79
C LEU A 348 -20.51 12.38 -34.28
N GLN A 349 -20.84 13.53 -34.84
CA GLN A 349 -20.36 14.83 -34.36
C GLN A 349 -20.87 15.13 -32.94
N GLY A 350 -22.13 14.75 -32.62
CA GLY A 350 -22.67 14.83 -31.26
C GLY A 350 -21.96 13.88 -30.30
N LEU A 351 -21.65 12.65 -30.72
CA LEU A 351 -20.88 11.69 -29.93
C LEU A 351 -19.43 12.17 -29.75
N GLU A 352 -18.80 12.77 -30.76
CA GLU A 352 -17.46 13.36 -30.66
C GLU A 352 -17.44 14.56 -29.70
N GLN A 353 -18.47 15.41 -29.71
CA GLN A 353 -18.63 16.48 -28.73
C GLN A 353 -18.83 15.93 -27.31
N GLN A 354 -19.67 14.91 -27.13
CA GLN A 354 -19.83 14.24 -25.83
C GLN A 354 -18.53 13.57 -25.37
N ASN A 355 -17.75 12.99 -26.28
CA ASN A 355 -16.47 12.37 -25.94
C ASN A 355 -15.41 13.43 -25.58
N GLN A 356 -15.45 14.61 -26.22
CA GLN A 356 -14.62 15.76 -25.84
C GLN A 356 -15.05 16.36 -24.49
N GLU A 357 -16.35 16.43 -24.21
CA GLU A 357 -16.88 16.85 -22.91
C GLU A 357 -16.50 15.84 -21.81
N GLN A 358 -16.59 14.53 -22.08
CA GLN A 358 -16.12 13.50 -21.15
C GLN A 358 -14.59 13.52 -20.98
N ALA A 359 -13.82 13.78 -22.03
CA ALA A 359 -12.38 13.98 -21.92
C ALA A 359 -12.05 15.24 -21.09
N GLY A 360 -12.87 16.30 -21.21
CA GLY A 360 -12.81 17.49 -20.35
C GLY A 360 -13.10 17.18 -18.89
N LEU A 361 -14.17 16.41 -18.62
CA LEU A 361 -14.50 15.96 -17.26
C LEU A 361 -13.43 15.04 -16.67
N VAL A 362 -12.78 14.20 -17.48
CA VAL A 362 -11.65 13.38 -17.06
C VAL A 362 -10.40 14.23 -16.81
N ALA A 363 -10.18 15.29 -17.60
CA ALA A 363 -9.11 16.24 -17.34
C ALA A 363 -9.35 17.05 -16.06
N ASP A 364 -10.59 17.48 -15.81
CA ASP A 364 -10.99 18.16 -14.58
C ASP A 364 -10.90 17.22 -13.37
N ALA A 365 -11.33 15.95 -13.50
CA ALA A 365 -11.16 14.93 -12.48
C ALA A 365 -9.68 14.59 -12.22
N ASN A 366 -8.84 14.57 -13.26
CA ASN A 366 -7.40 14.39 -13.11
C ASN A 366 -6.74 15.62 -12.46
N ALA A 367 -7.22 16.83 -12.74
CA ALA A 367 -6.76 18.04 -12.05
C ALA A 367 -7.23 18.06 -10.58
N GLU A 368 -8.43 17.56 -10.29
CA GLU A 368 -8.89 17.34 -8.91
C GLU A 368 -8.07 16.24 -8.21
N ILE A 369 -7.68 15.17 -8.91
CA ILE A 369 -6.78 14.13 -8.40
C ILE A 369 -5.38 14.70 -8.14
N GLU A 370 -4.82 15.53 -9.03
CA GLU A 370 -3.55 16.22 -8.78
C GLU A 370 -3.65 17.19 -7.60
N GLN A 371 -4.78 17.90 -7.44
CA GLN A 371 -5.03 18.74 -6.27
C GLN A 371 -5.21 17.92 -4.99
N LEU A 372 -5.83 16.73 -5.06
CA LEU A 372 -5.95 15.81 -3.95
C LEU A 372 -4.60 15.15 -3.62
N GLN A 373 -3.77 14.83 -4.61
CA GLN A 373 -2.40 14.35 -4.45
C GLN A 373 -1.51 15.43 -3.84
N ALA A 374 -1.64 16.69 -4.27
CA ALA A 374 -0.96 17.82 -3.64
C ALA A 374 -1.44 18.05 -2.19
N LYS A 375 -2.74 17.84 -1.91
CA LYS A 375 -3.26 17.83 -0.52
C LYS A 375 -2.77 16.61 0.27
N CYS A 376 -2.54 15.46 -0.36
CA CYS A 376 -1.93 14.29 0.26
C CYS A 376 -0.46 14.54 0.60
N VAL A 377 0.32 15.17 -0.29
CA VAL A 377 1.71 15.57 0.00
C VAL A 377 1.75 16.62 1.12
N GLN A 378 0.83 17.59 1.12
CA GLN A 378 0.68 18.51 2.25
C GLN A 378 0.20 17.81 3.54
N SER A 379 -0.56 16.72 3.42
CA SER A 379 -0.94 15.87 4.56
C SER A 379 0.23 15.01 5.03
N GLU A 380 1.14 14.58 4.16
CA GLU A 380 2.38 13.88 4.48
C GLU A 380 3.37 14.81 5.17
N GLU A 381 3.52 16.06 4.72
CA GLU A 381 4.29 17.09 5.45
C GLU A 381 3.64 17.44 6.80
N ARG A 382 2.29 17.42 6.88
CA ARG A 382 1.57 17.49 8.15
C ARG A 382 1.76 16.25 9.01
N VAL A 383 1.91 15.06 8.44
CA VAL A 383 2.20 13.82 9.17
C VAL A 383 3.61 13.86 9.74
N VAL A 384 4.61 14.35 8.98
CA VAL A 384 5.98 14.53 9.49
C VAL A 384 6.03 15.57 10.62
N SER A 385 5.33 16.70 10.49
CA SER A 385 5.23 17.67 11.59
C SER A 385 4.34 17.20 12.76
N LEU A 386 3.37 16.32 12.50
CA LEU A 386 2.60 15.63 13.54
C LEU A 386 3.41 14.53 14.20
N GLU A 387 4.37 13.87 13.52
CA GLU A 387 5.31 12.89 14.06
C GLU A 387 6.35 13.56 14.97
N GLU A 388 6.82 14.77 14.63
CA GLU A 388 7.61 15.62 15.54
C GLU A 388 6.80 16.04 16.78
N LEU A 389 5.50 16.34 16.60
CA LEU A 389 4.59 16.57 17.72
C LEU A 389 4.24 15.28 18.47
N LEU A 390 4.27 14.10 17.82
CA LEU A 390 4.00 12.78 18.40
C LEU A 390 5.18 12.33 19.26
N ALA A 391 6.41 12.64 18.88
CA ALA A 391 7.59 12.47 19.73
C ALA A 391 7.48 13.34 21.01
N SER A 392 6.97 14.57 20.90
CA SER A 392 6.70 15.43 22.07
C SER A 392 5.46 14.98 22.87
N ALA A 393 4.50 14.30 22.23
CA ALA A 393 3.31 13.74 22.86
C ALA A 393 3.61 12.39 23.55
N GLN A 394 4.58 11.61 23.08
CA GLN A 394 5.08 10.39 23.72
C GLN A 394 5.76 10.70 25.07
N GLU A 395 6.41 11.86 25.20
CA GLU A 395 6.86 12.38 26.51
C GLU A 395 5.69 12.77 27.44
N GLN A 396 4.52 13.16 26.89
CA GLN A 396 3.30 13.37 27.67
C GLN A 396 2.51 12.08 27.92
N GLU A 397 2.71 11.04 27.10
CA GLU A 397 2.04 9.75 27.18
C GLU A 397 2.64 8.89 28.31
N THR A 398 3.95 8.97 28.55
CA THR A 398 4.60 8.41 29.75
C THR A 398 4.13 9.07 31.05
N ALA A 399 3.68 10.33 31.00
CA ALA A 399 3.03 11.01 32.13
C ALA A 399 1.53 10.71 32.24
N LYS A 400 0.89 10.22 31.18
CA LYS A 400 -0.51 9.76 31.18
C LYS A 400 -0.63 8.30 31.60
N THR A 401 0.36 7.44 31.34
CA THR A 401 0.39 6.05 31.84
C THR A 401 0.46 5.98 33.36
N GLU A 402 1.12 6.94 34.01
CA GLU A 402 1.08 7.10 35.47
C GLU A 402 -0.32 7.50 35.99
N ARG A 403 -1.09 8.29 35.22
CA ARG A 403 -2.50 8.63 35.53
C ARG A 403 -3.50 7.52 35.16
N LEU A 404 -3.16 6.68 34.17
CA LEU A 404 -4.00 5.57 33.71
C LEU A 404 -3.99 4.42 34.72
N ALA A 405 -2.87 4.24 35.45
CA ALA A 405 -2.80 3.34 36.61
C ALA A 405 -3.70 3.80 37.78
N GLU A 406 -3.87 5.11 37.99
CA GLU A 406 -4.78 5.66 39.01
C GLU A 406 -6.27 5.53 38.61
N VAL A 407 -6.59 5.64 37.31
CA VAL A 407 -7.96 5.47 36.80
C VAL A 407 -8.35 3.99 36.70
N GLN A 408 -7.41 3.08 36.41
CA GLN A 408 -7.65 1.63 36.42
C GLN A 408 -8.03 1.11 37.83
N ALA A 409 -7.42 1.65 38.89
CA ALA A 409 -7.81 1.34 40.27
C ALA A 409 -9.23 1.83 40.64
N GLN A 410 -9.74 2.87 39.97
CA GLN A 410 -11.10 3.39 40.16
C GLN A 410 -12.14 2.61 39.32
N LEU A 411 -11.73 1.98 38.21
CA LEU A 411 -12.62 1.21 37.33
C LEU A 411 -12.92 -0.19 37.86
N GLU A 412 -11.95 -0.84 38.53
CA GLU A 412 -12.16 -2.13 39.21
C GLU A 412 -13.19 -2.01 40.36
N GLN A 413 -13.29 -0.83 40.98
CA GLN A 413 -14.27 -0.56 42.05
C GLN A 413 -15.68 -0.30 41.49
N LEU A 414 -15.81 0.31 40.31
CA LEU A 414 -17.09 0.55 39.63
C LEU A 414 -17.68 -0.70 38.96
N LEU A 415 -16.84 -1.64 38.51
CA LEU A 415 -17.28 -2.91 37.94
C LEU A 415 -17.88 -3.85 39.00
N ALA A 416 -17.32 -3.86 40.22
CA ALA A 416 -17.87 -4.59 41.36
C ALA A 416 -19.27 -4.07 41.80
N ASP A 417 -19.52 -2.76 41.65
CA ASP A 417 -20.81 -2.14 41.95
C ASP A 417 -21.86 -2.38 40.85
N GLN A 418 -21.45 -2.53 39.58
CA GLN A 418 -22.37 -2.81 38.45
C GLN A 418 -22.84 -4.27 38.41
N GLU A 419 -22.00 -5.24 38.81
CA GLU A 419 -22.40 -6.64 38.89
C GLU A 419 -23.47 -6.89 39.97
N ALA A 420 -23.44 -6.12 41.07
CA ALA A 420 -24.48 -6.15 42.10
C ALA A 420 -25.83 -5.54 41.63
N ALA A 421 -25.80 -4.55 40.73
CA ALA A 421 -27.00 -3.94 40.16
C ALA A 421 -27.64 -4.79 39.04
N ALA A 422 -26.84 -5.50 38.24
CA ALA A 422 -27.32 -6.42 37.21
C ALA A 422 -28.10 -7.62 37.80
N ALA A 423 -27.65 -8.15 38.94
CA ALA A 423 -28.34 -9.24 39.65
C ALA A 423 -29.72 -8.83 40.21
N GLN A 424 -29.93 -7.54 40.54
CA GLN A 424 -31.24 -7.03 40.97
C GLN A 424 -32.19 -6.73 39.79
N ALA A 425 -31.66 -6.37 38.61
CA ALA A 425 -32.45 -6.12 37.41
C ALA A 425 -32.95 -7.42 36.74
N GLU A 426 -32.20 -8.52 36.85
CA GLU A 426 -32.60 -9.83 36.32
C GLU A 426 -33.72 -10.49 37.16
N ALA A 427 -33.73 -10.24 38.47
CA ALA A 427 -34.82 -10.64 39.36
C ALA A 427 -36.14 -9.90 39.07
N ALA A 428 -36.09 -8.60 38.70
CA ALA A 428 -37.27 -7.81 38.35
C ALA A 428 -37.87 -8.20 36.97
N ARG A 429 -37.03 -8.61 36.00
CA ARG A 429 -37.51 -9.05 34.67
C ARG A 429 -38.25 -10.39 34.71
N LEU A 430 -37.90 -11.29 35.63
CA LEU A 430 -38.61 -12.56 35.81
C LEU A 430 -40.01 -12.37 36.42
N GLU A 431 -40.21 -11.32 37.22
CA GLU A 431 -41.51 -10.96 37.81
C GLU A 431 -42.44 -10.33 36.77
N GLU A 432 -41.92 -9.48 35.87
CA GLU A 432 -42.69 -8.86 34.78
C GLU A 432 -43.14 -9.87 33.70
N VAL A 433 -42.33 -10.91 33.43
CA VAL A 433 -42.69 -12.00 32.50
C VAL A 433 -43.78 -12.90 33.11
N ALA A 434 -43.77 -13.11 34.43
CA ALA A 434 -44.81 -13.86 35.12
C ALA A 434 -46.17 -13.11 35.12
N GLU A 435 -46.16 -11.77 35.23
CA GLU A 435 -47.37 -10.95 35.14
C GLU A 435 -47.96 -10.91 33.72
N ARG A 436 -47.11 -10.88 32.67
CA ARG A 436 -47.58 -10.94 31.27
C ARG A 436 -48.17 -12.31 30.92
N ALA A 437 -47.58 -13.41 31.41
CA ALA A 437 -48.15 -14.75 31.26
C ALA A 437 -49.52 -14.92 31.97
N ALA A 438 -49.72 -14.25 33.12
CA ALA A 438 -51.00 -14.23 33.82
C ALA A 438 -52.08 -13.38 33.11
N GLN A 439 -51.69 -12.35 32.36
CA GLN A 439 -52.61 -11.55 31.54
C GLN A 439 -53.04 -12.28 30.27
N GLU A 440 -52.13 -13.02 29.61
CA GLU A 440 -52.48 -13.84 28.44
C GLU A 440 -53.44 -14.99 28.77
N LEU A 441 -53.36 -15.57 29.98
CA LEU A 441 -54.31 -16.59 30.43
C LEU A 441 -55.74 -16.01 30.58
N LYS A 442 -55.86 -14.77 31.09
CA LYS A 442 -57.14 -14.06 31.21
C LYS A 442 -57.75 -13.70 29.85
N TYR A 443 -56.92 -13.33 28.88
CA TYR A 443 -57.41 -13.06 27.51
C TYR A 443 -57.87 -14.33 26.79
N LYS A 444 -57.22 -15.49 27.03
CA LYS A 444 -57.64 -16.77 26.48
C LYS A 444 -58.97 -17.27 27.07
N GLU A 445 -59.19 -17.09 28.37
CA GLU A 445 -60.48 -17.41 29.02
C GLU A 445 -61.62 -16.51 28.52
N MET A 446 -61.35 -15.21 28.30
CA MET A 446 -62.35 -14.27 27.79
C MET A 446 -62.74 -14.54 26.31
N ILE A 447 -61.79 -15.01 25.49
CA ILE A 447 -62.07 -15.41 24.09
C ILE A 447 -62.90 -16.69 24.04
N ALA A 448 -62.59 -17.69 24.88
CA ALA A 448 -63.36 -18.94 24.95
C ALA A 448 -64.83 -18.71 25.39
N GLU A 449 -65.07 -17.75 26.29
CA GLU A 449 -66.43 -17.40 26.72
C GLU A 449 -67.22 -16.65 25.62
N LEU A 450 -66.55 -15.82 24.81
CA LEU A 450 -67.15 -15.15 23.65
C LEU A 450 -67.47 -16.12 22.51
N GLU A 451 -66.61 -17.10 22.25
CA GLU A 451 -66.84 -18.17 21.26
C GLU A 451 -68.01 -19.09 21.67
N SER A 452 -68.12 -19.41 22.96
CA SER A 452 -69.26 -20.19 23.49
C SER A 452 -70.59 -19.44 23.34
N ARG A 453 -70.62 -18.11 23.56
CA ARG A 453 -71.81 -17.28 23.34
C ARG A 453 -72.19 -17.15 21.86
N LEU A 454 -71.20 -17.03 20.97
CA LEU A 454 -71.43 -16.98 19.52
C LEU A 454 -71.99 -18.31 19.00
N ALA A 455 -71.48 -19.44 19.49
CA ALA A 455 -71.98 -20.77 19.14
C ALA A 455 -73.42 -21.01 19.64
N ALA A 456 -73.76 -20.51 20.84
CA ALA A 456 -75.13 -20.59 21.37
C ALA A 456 -76.12 -19.74 20.53
N GLN A 457 -75.74 -18.53 20.11
CA GLN A 457 -76.55 -17.70 19.22
C GLN A 457 -76.78 -18.33 17.84
N GLN A 458 -75.78 -19.02 17.29
CA GLN A 458 -75.90 -19.70 15.99
C GLN A 458 -76.80 -20.94 16.06
N MET A 459 -76.84 -21.65 17.19
CA MET A 459 -77.78 -22.76 17.41
C MET A 459 -79.22 -22.27 17.52
N GLU A 460 -79.46 -21.16 18.22
CA GLU A 460 -80.80 -20.56 18.36
C GLU A 460 -81.34 -20.04 17.01
N GLN A 461 -80.46 -19.49 16.14
CA GLN A 461 -80.84 -19.10 14.77
C GLN A 461 -81.14 -20.30 13.85
N LYS A 462 -80.45 -21.43 14.04
CA LYS A 462 -80.71 -22.67 13.28
C LYS A 462 -82.03 -23.32 13.67
N GLU A 463 -82.38 -23.33 14.96
CA GLU A 463 -83.67 -23.85 15.43
C GLU A 463 -84.85 -22.99 14.92
N GLN A 464 -84.66 -21.67 14.84
CA GLN A 464 -85.66 -20.77 14.26
C GLN A 464 -85.88 -21.01 12.75
N LEU A 465 -84.82 -21.28 11.99
CA LEU A 465 -84.90 -21.60 10.56
C LEU A 465 -85.62 -22.93 10.30
N ASN A 466 -85.28 -23.98 11.05
CA ASN A 466 -85.91 -25.30 10.93
C ASN A 466 -87.42 -25.24 11.25
N SER A 467 -87.83 -24.42 12.23
CA SER A 467 -89.25 -24.25 12.56
C SER A 467 -90.07 -23.51 11.47
N PHE A 468 -89.39 -22.82 10.56
CA PHE A 468 -90.00 -22.11 9.42
C PHE A 468 -90.12 -23.03 8.21
N GLU A 469 -89.13 -23.88 7.98
CA GLU A 469 -89.11 -24.89 6.91
C GLU A 469 -90.16 -26.00 7.12
N GLU A 470 -90.37 -26.45 8.37
CA GLU A 470 -91.43 -27.44 8.68
C GLU A 470 -92.85 -26.91 8.40
N LYS A 471 -93.08 -25.61 8.61
CA LYS A 471 -94.37 -24.96 8.33
C LYS A 471 -94.62 -24.71 6.84
N GLN A 472 -93.56 -24.59 6.03
CA GLN A 472 -93.69 -24.51 4.57
C GLN A 472 -94.02 -25.87 3.96
N LEU A 473 -93.44 -26.94 4.48
CA LEU A 473 -93.69 -28.31 3.99
C LEU A 473 -95.13 -28.79 4.26
N GLU A 474 -95.72 -28.43 5.40
CA GLU A 474 -97.13 -28.75 5.70
C GLU A 474 -98.12 -28.03 4.78
N LEU A 475 -97.79 -26.82 4.30
CA LEU A 475 -98.67 -26.04 3.42
C LEU A 475 -98.66 -26.56 1.97
N GLU A 476 -97.52 -27.07 1.50
CA GLU A 476 -97.37 -27.64 0.16
C GLU A 476 -98.11 -28.99 0.03
N LEU A 477 -98.07 -29.82 1.07
CA LEU A 477 -98.74 -31.13 1.07
C LEU A 477 -100.28 -30.99 0.96
N GLN A 478 -100.86 -29.95 1.56
CA GLN A 478 -102.31 -29.67 1.49
C GLN A 478 -102.77 -29.20 0.10
N LEU A 479 -101.91 -28.49 -0.64
CA LEU A 479 -102.25 -28.00 -1.99
C LEU A 479 -102.19 -29.10 -3.06
N GLU A 480 -101.32 -30.10 -2.89
CA GLU A 480 -101.25 -31.25 -3.80
C GLU A 480 -102.44 -32.22 -3.67
N GLU A 481 -102.98 -32.41 -2.45
CA GLU A 481 -104.14 -33.28 -2.24
C GLU A 481 -105.43 -32.72 -2.88
N ASP A 482 -105.59 -31.40 -2.91
CA ASP A 482 -106.75 -30.75 -3.52
C ASP A 482 -106.67 -30.69 -5.05
N ARG A 483 -105.46 -30.56 -5.62
CA ARG A 483 -105.22 -30.62 -7.07
C ARG A 483 -105.54 -32.01 -7.65
N ASN A 484 -105.13 -33.07 -6.97
CA ASN A 484 -105.33 -34.45 -7.44
C ASN A 484 -106.80 -34.91 -7.44
N LYS A 485 -107.67 -34.28 -6.63
CA LYS A 485 -109.12 -34.54 -6.65
C LYS A 485 -109.82 -33.88 -7.85
N LEU A 486 -109.33 -32.74 -8.32
CA LEU A 486 -109.92 -31.99 -9.43
C LEU A 486 -109.59 -32.63 -10.80
N GLU A 487 -108.36 -33.11 -10.98
CA GLU A 487 -107.90 -33.72 -12.25
C GLU A 487 -108.66 -35.02 -12.58
N ARG A 488 -109.07 -35.81 -11.59
CA ARG A 488 -109.85 -37.04 -11.80
C ARG A 488 -111.26 -36.78 -12.33
N GLN A 489 -111.90 -35.67 -11.93
CA GLN A 489 -113.27 -35.35 -12.37
C GLN A 489 -113.32 -34.85 -13.82
N TYR A 490 -112.24 -34.27 -14.34
CA TYR A 490 -112.15 -33.79 -15.73
C TYR A 490 -111.77 -34.89 -16.73
N ALA A 491 -111.08 -35.95 -16.30
CA ALA A 491 -110.68 -37.05 -17.17
C ALA A 491 -111.87 -37.92 -17.62
N ASP A 492 -112.79 -38.23 -16.69
CA ASP A 492 -113.94 -39.12 -16.97
C ASP A 492 -114.93 -38.49 -17.97
N LEU A 493 -115.08 -37.16 -17.99
CA LEU A 493 -115.99 -36.46 -18.91
C LEU A 493 -115.47 -36.40 -20.37
N ARG A 494 -114.16 -36.55 -20.56
CA ARG A 494 -113.48 -36.41 -21.86
C ARG A 494 -113.52 -37.72 -22.67
N GLU A 495 -113.38 -38.87 -22.01
CA GLU A 495 -113.41 -40.17 -22.69
C GLU A 495 -114.78 -40.49 -23.34
N GLU A 496 -115.88 -40.02 -22.75
CA GLU A 496 -117.22 -40.24 -23.32
C GLU A 496 -117.47 -39.45 -24.61
N GLN A 497 -116.87 -38.26 -24.76
CA GLN A 497 -117.00 -37.44 -25.97
C GLN A 497 -116.12 -37.94 -27.12
N GLU A 498 -114.94 -38.47 -26.83
CA GLU A 498 -113.99 -38.92 -27.86
C GLU A 498 -114.48 -40.18 -28.60
N ARG A 499 -115.16 -41.11 -27.90
CA ARG A 499 -115.73 -42.32 -28.51
C ARG A 499 -116.83 -42.02 -29.55
N SER A 500 -117.70 -41.03 -29.28
CA SER A 500 -118.78 -40.68 -30.21
C SER A 500 -118.29 -39.98 -31.49
N ASN A 501 -117.10 -39.36 -31.46
CA ASN A 501 -116.53 -38.66 -32.62
C ASN A 501 -115.69 -39.59 -33.51
N ALA A 502 -115.12 -40.67 -32.95
CA ALA A 502 -114.34 -41.66 -33.69
C ALA A 502 -115.19 -42.42 -34.72
N ASP A 503 -116.40 -42.86 -34.34
CA ASP A 503 -117.26 -43.67 -35.22
C ASP A 503 -117.73 -42.91 -36.47
N LYS A 504 -117.89 -41.58 -36.40
CA LYS A 504 -118.29 -40.74 -37.55
C LYS A 504 -117.13 -40.44 -38.51
N LEU A 505 -115.89 -40.53 -38.04
CA LEU A 505 -114.69 -40.26 -38.83
C LEU A 505 -114.31 -41.45 -39.71
N GLU A 506 -114.51 -42.68 -39.23
CA GLU A 506 -114.16 -43.89 -39.99
C GLU A 506 -114.97 -44.07 -41.27
N GLU A 507 -116.25 -43.70 -41.29
CA GLU A 507 -117.08 -43.78 -42.50
C GLU A 507 -116.64 -42.78 -43.58
N LEU A 508 -116.19 -41.59 -43.19
CA LEU A 508 -115.69 -40.55 -44.10
C LEU A 508 -114.31 -40.93 -44.68
N HIS A 509 -113.43 -41.51 -43.86
CA HIS A 509 -112.10 -41.93 -44.31
C HIS A 509 -112.14 -43.05 -45.37
N ARG A 510 -113.19 -43.89 -45.37
CA ARG A 510 -113.32 -44.97 -46.36
C ARG A 510 -113.54 -44.42 -47.78
N SER A 511 -114.38 -43.39 -47.96
CA SER A 511 -114.64 -42.84 -49.31
C SER A 511 -113.45 -42.06 -49.87
N TYR A 512 -112.68 -41.38 -49.03
CA TYR A 512 -111.49 -40.65 -49.49
C TYR A 512 -110.34 -41.57 -49.91
N ARG A 513 -110.20 -42.75 -49.29
CA ARG A 513 -109.13 -43.71 -49.67
C ARG A 513 -109.31 -44.23 -51.09
N GLU A 514 -110.54 -44.51 -51.51
CA GLU A 514 -110.84 -45.01 -52.86
C GLU A 514 -110.50 -43.96 -53.94
N GLN A 515 -110.74 -42.68 -53.67
CA GLN A 515 -110.38 -41.58 -54.58
C GLN A 515 -108.87 -41.29 -54.61
N HIS A 516 -108.17 -41.49 -53.48
CA HIS A 516 -106.72 -41.28 -53.41
C HIS A 516 -105.95 -42.33 -54.21
N THR A 517 -106.40 -43.58 -54.20
CA THR A 517 -105.75 -44.68 -54.94
C THR A 517 -105.79 -44.50 -56.46
N GLU A 518 -106.83 -43.86 -57.00
CA GLU A 518 -106.92 -43.59 -58.44
C GLU A 518 -105.99 -42.44 -58.88
N LEU A 519 -105.74 -41.46 -58.01
CA LEU A 519 -104.85 -40.33 -58.29
C LEU A 519 -103.37 -40.71 -58.15
N GLU A 520 -103.02 -41.58 -57.21
CA GLU A 520 -101.64 -42.09 -57.04
C GLU A 520 -101.15 -42.82 -58.29
N GLN A 521 -102.01 -43.64 -58.91
CA GLN A 521 -101.65 -44.37 -60.13
C GLN A 521 -101.29 -43.44 -61.30
N GLN A 522 -101.96 -42.28 -61.42
CA GLN A 522 -101.67 -41.30 -62.47
C GLN A 522 -100.42 -40.47 -62.21
N LEU A 523 -100.04 -40.30 -60.94
CA LEU A 523 -98.80 -39.62 -60.53
C LEU A 523 -97.57 -40.49 -60.79
N ASP A 524 -97.65 -41.77 -60.44
CA ASP A 524 -96.55 -42.73 -60.64
C ASP A 524 -96.13 -42.84 -62.11
N ASP A 525 -97.10 -42.87 -63.02
CA ASP A 525 -96.85 -42.94 -64.47
C ASP A 525 -96.13 -41.67 -65.00
N LYS A 526 -96.46 -40.48 -64.45
CA LYS A 526 -95.79 -39.22 -64.81
C LYS A 526 -94.40 -39.10 -64.21
N GLU A 527 -94.19 -39.58 -62.98
CA GLU A 527 -92.89 -39.54 -62.32
C GLU A 527 -91.86 -40.43 -63.02
N GLN A 528 -92.27 -41.59 -63.52
CA GLN A 528 -91.39 -42.48 -64.29
C GLN A 528 -90.91 -41.84 -65.60
N ALA A 529 -91.77 -41.07 -66.28
CA ALA A 529 -91.38 -40.34 -67.49
C ALA A 529 -90.33 -39.25 -67.20
N LEU A 530 -90.53 -38.46 -66.13
CA LEU A 530 -89.60 -37.41 -65.70
C LEU A 530 -88.24 -37.97 -65.23
N ARG A 531 -88.23 -39.15 -64.58
CA ARG A 531 -86.97 -39.81 -64.17
C ARG A 531 -86.10 -40.19 -65.37
N ASN A 532 -86.70 -40.68 -66.44
CA ASN A 532 -85.98 -41.09 -67.64
C ASN A 532 -85.34 -39.90 -68.39
N GLU A 533 -85.94 -38.72 -68.34
CA GLU A 533 -85.35 -37.50 -68.91
C GLU A 533 -84.22 -36.94 -68.05
N ARG A 534 -84.35 -36.98 -66.72
CA ARG A 534 -83.27 -36.56 -65.80
C ARG A 534 -82.01 -37.42 -65.96
N LEU A 535 -82.18 -38.72 -66.12
CA LEU A 535 -81.05 -39.65 -66.29
C LEU A 535 -80.25 -39.35 -67.56
N LYS A 536 -80.90 -38.89 -68.65
CA LYS A 536 -80.20 -38.46 -69.87
C LYS A 536 -79.38 -37.20 -69.64
N HIS A 537 -79.97 -36.20 -68.99
CA HIS A 537 -79.25 -34.96 -68.67
C HIS A 537 -78.11 -35.15 -67.67
N GLU A 538 -78.22 -36.11 -66.74
CA GLU A 538 -77.12 -36.49 -65.84
C GLU A 538 -75.95 -37.09 -66.63
N THR A 539 -76.20 -38.02 -67.55
CA THR A 539 -75.12 -38.59 -68.38
C THR A 539 -74.43 -37.57 -69.28
N GLU A 540 -75.16 -36.57 -69.79
CA GLU A 540 -74.60 -35.47 -70.58
C GLU A 540 -73.74 -34.53 -69.71
N ARG A 541 -74.16 -34.24 -68.48
CA ARG A 541 -73.38 -33.43 -67.53
C ARG A 541 -72.10 -34.13 -67.09
N GLU A 542 -72.17 -35.43 -66.80
CA GLU A 542 -70.99 -36.23 -66.43
C GLU A 542 -69.92 -36.23 -67.53
N GLN A 543 -70.31 -36.27 -68.81
CA GLN A 543 -69.38 -36.17 -69.93
C GLN A 543 -68.72 -34.77 -70.03
N ILE A 544 -69.47 -33.71 -69.77
CA ILE A 544 -68.96 -32.34 -69.78
C ILE A 544 -68.00 -32.11 -68.61
N GLU A 545 -68.33 -32.59 -67.42
CA GLU A 545 -67.48 -32.51 -66.23
C GLU A 545 -66.17 -33.30 -66.41
N ALA A 546 -66.23 -34.50 -66.98
CA ALA A 546 -65.04 -35.29 -67.30
C ALA A 546 -64.10 -34.56 -68.28
N ASN A 547 -64.66 -33.89 -69.28
CA ASN A 547 -63.89 -33.09 -70.23
C ASN A 547 -63.25 -31.85 -69.58
N HIS A 548 -63.95 -31.16 -68.67
CA HIS A 548 -63.40 -30.03 -67.93
C HIS A 548 -62.31 -30.46 -66.94
N GLN A 549 -62.50 -31.59 -66.25
CA GLN A 549 -61.49 -32.14 -65.33
C GLN A 549 -60.21 -32.54 -66.07
N ALA A 550 -60.33 -33.13 -67.26
CA ALA A 550 -59.17 -33.43 -68.11
C ALA A 550 -58.39 -32.16 -68.50
N LYS A 551 -59.10 -31.06 -68.82
CA LYS A 551 -58.46 -29.79 -69.19
C LYS A 551 -57.79 -29.09 -68.00
N ILE A 552 -58.40 -29.14 -66.83
CA ILE A 552 -57.81 -28.62 -65.59
C ILE A 552 -56.55 -29.41 -65.22
N ALA A 553 -56.57 -30.74 -65.34
CA ALA A 553 -55.40 -31.57 -65.05
C ALA A 553 -54.22 -31.25 -65.98
N GLU A 554 -54.48 -30.96 -67.26
CA GLU A 554 -53.46 -30.55 -68.23
C GLU A 554 -52.83 -29.19 -67.87
N LEU A 555 -53.64 -28.21 -67.47
CA LEU A 555 -53.17 -26.89 -67.02
C LEU A 555 -52.38 -26.96 -65.71
N VAL A 556 -52.85 -27.75 -64.74
CA VAL A 556 -52.13 -27.97 -63.46
C VAL A 556 -50.75 -28.58 -63.72
N ARG A 557 -50.65 -29.55 -64.63
CA ARG A 557 -49.37 -30.16 -64.99
C ARG A 557 -48.41 -29.15 -65.62
N SER A 558 -48.90 -28.30 -66.52
CA SER A 558 -48.07 -27.23 -67.12
C SER A 558 -47.57 -26.22 -66.08
N HIS A 559 -48.41 -25.82 -65.13
CA HIS A 559 -48.00 -24.92 -64.05
C HIS A 559 -47.04 -25.58 -63.06
N GLN A 560 -47.20 -26.86 -62.77
CA GLN A 560 -46.26 -27.63 -61.95
C GLN A 560 -44.88 -27.71 -62.61
N GLU A 561 -44.81 -27.96 -63.93
CA GLU A 561 -43.56 -27.96 -64.67
C GLU A 561 -42.89 -26.57 -64.65
N GLN A 562 -43.66 -25.48 -64.82
CA GLN A 562 -43.14 -24.11 -64.71
C GLN A 562 -42.63 -23.77 -63.30
N ASN A 563 -43.33 -24.19 -62.25
CA ASN A 563 -42.89 -23.97 -60.87
C ASN A 563 -41.63 -24.77 -60.57
N SER A 564 -41.55 -26.03 -61.02
CA SER A 564 -40.33 -26.84 -60.86
C SER A 564 -39.10 -26.21 -61.51
N LEU A 565 -39.27 -25.54 -62.65
CA LEU A 565 -38.19 -24.82 -63.33
C LEU A 565 -37.77 -23.57 -62.54
N LYS A 566 -38.73 -22.81 -61.99
CA LYS A 566 -38.45 -21.64 -61.14
C LYS A 566 -37.76 -22.04 -59.84
N ASP A 567 -38.16 -23.16 -59.23
CA ASP A 567 -37.54 -23.70 -58.02
C ASP A 567 -36.08 -24.10 -58.28
N GLN A 568 -35.80 -24.73 -59.43
CA GLN A 568 -34.43 -25.05 -59.84
C GLN A 568 -33.59 -23.78 -60.07
N GLN A 569 -34.15 -22.75 -60.70
CA GLN A 569 -33.48 -21.46 -60.89
C GLN A 569 -33.20 -20.75 -59.56
N PHE A 570 -34.15 -20.80 -58.61
CA PHE A 570 -33.98 -20.25 -57.28
C PHE A 570 -32.90 -21.00 -56.49
N GLN A 571 -32.87 -22.33 -56.56
CA GLN A 571 -31.81 -23.13 -55.93
C GLN A 571 -30.43 -22.80 -56.48
N GLN A 572 -30.29 -22.64 -57.81
CA GLN A 572 -29.03 -22.23 -58.43
C GLN A 572 -28.57 -20.84 -57.99
N LEU A 573 -29.51 -19.89 -57.86
CA LEU A 573 -29.20 -18.54 -57.37
C LEU A 573 -28.71 -18.59 -55.91
N MET A 574 -29.36 -19.39 -55.07
CA MET A 574 -28.97 -19.57 -53.67
C MET A 574 -27.60 -20.22 -53.53
N GLU A 575 -27.29 -21.24 -54.33
CA GLU A 575 -25.96 -21.86 -54.35
C GLU A 575 -24.87 -20.86 -54.79
N GLN A 576 -25.14 -20.04 -55.80
CA GLN A 576 -24.21 -18.98 -56.23
C GLN A 576 -23.99 -17.93 -55.13
N GLN A 577 -25.06 -17.52 -54.43
CA GLN A 577 -24.95 -16.57 -53.34
C GLN A 577 -24.16 -17.15 -52.15
N GLN A 578 -24.36 -18.44 -51.84
CA GLN A 578 -23.59 -19.14 -50.80
C GLN A 578 -22.10 -19.26 -51.17
N LEU A 579 -21.79 -19.56 -52.42
CA LEU A 579 -20.41 -19.58 -52.93
C LEU A 579 -19.75 -18.20 -52.82
N GLN A 580 -20.45 -17.13 -53.19
CA GLN A 580 -19.95 -15.77 -53.03
C GLN A 580 -19.68 -15.40 -51.57
N GLN A 581 -20.57 -15.81 -50.65
CA GLN A 581 -20.35 -15.60 -49.22
C GLN A 581 -19.13 -16.37 -48.71
N LEU A 582 -18.94 -17.63 -49.13
CA LEU A 582 -17.76 -18.43 -48.78
C LEU A 582 -16.46 -17.80 -49.29
N GLU A 583 -16.43 -17.31 -50.53
CA GLU A 583 -15.27 -16.60 -51.07
C GLU A 583 -14.96 -15.30 -50.30
N GLN A 584 -15.99 -14.57 -49.87
CA GLN A 584 -15.84 -13.40 -49.00
C GLN A 584 -15.25 -13.80 -47.64
N TYR A 585 -15.76 -14.85 -47.00
CA TYR A 585 -15.22 -15.37 -45.73
C TYR A 585 -13.76 -15.81 -45.88
N ASP A 586 -13.41 -16.54 -46.94
CA ASP A 586 -12.03 -16.96 -47.21
C ASP A 586 -11.10 -15.76 -47.42
N SER A 587 -11.58 -14.69 -48.08
CA SER A 587 -10.80 -13.47 -48.28
C SER A 587 -10.58 -12.70 -46.97
N LEU A 588 -11.60 -12.66 -46.10
CA LEU A 588 -11.51 -12.05 -44.77
C LEU A 588 -10.60 -12.85 -43.85
N GLU A 589 -10.66 -14.18 -43.89
CA GLU A 589 -9.78 -15.05 -43.08
C GLU A 589 -8.32 -14.91 -43.51
N ARG A 590 -8.04 -14.79 -44.82
CA ARG A 590 -6.69 -14.48 -45.31
C ARG A 590 -6.22 -13.12 -44.80
N ARG A 591 -7.07 -12.10 -44.85
CA ARG A 591 -6.74 -10.77 -44.36
C ARG A 591 -6.49 -10.76 -42.85
N HIS A 592 -7.28 -11.52 -42.09
CA HIS A 592 -7.07 -11.69 -40.65
C HIS A 592 -5.72 -12.34 -40.35
N LYS A 593 -5.37 -13.42 -41.07
CA LYS A 593 -4.06 -14.09 -40.92
C LYS A 593 -2.88 -13.20 -41.31
N GLU A 594 -3.05 -12.31 -42.29
CA GLU A 594 -2.05 -11.29 -42.62
C GLU A 594 -1.88 -10.27 -41.48
N LEU A 595 -2.98 -9.74 -40.95
CA LEU A 595 -2.95 -8.81 -39.82
C LEU A 595 -2.38 -9.44 -38.54
N GLU A 596 -2.68 -10.71 -38.26
CA GLU A 596 -2.08 -11.46 -37.16
C GLU A 596 -0.56 -11.58 -37.32
N ARG A 597 -0.08 -11.85 -38.54
CA ARG A 597 1.37 -11.91 -38.82
C ARG A 597 2.03 -10.54 -38.70
N GLU A 598 1.36 -9.47 -39.15
CA GLU A 598 1.85 -8.10 -38.98
C GLU A 598 1.93 -7.71 -37.50
N LEU A 599 0.90 -8.06 -36.71
CA LEU A 599 0.88 -7.82 -35.27
C LEU A 599 1.96 -8.63 -34.54
N GLN A 600 2.15 -9.90 -34.88
CA GLN A 600 3.22 -10.74 -34.34
C GLN A 600 4.60 -10.17 -34.67
N ALA A 601 4.84 -9.74 -35.91
CA ALA A 601 6.09 -9.12 -36.30
C ALA A 601 6.35 -7.80 -35.56
N GLN A 602 5.30 -7.00 -35.30
CA GLN A 602 5.42 -5.79 -34.48
C GLN A 602 5.71 -6.12 -33.00
N GLN A 603 5.09 -7.16 -32.45
CA GLN A 603 5.37 -7.63 -31.09
C GLN A 603 6.81 -8.11 -30.96
N GLU A 604 7.30 -8.94 -31.88
CA GLU A 604 8.69 -9.39 -31.91
C GLU A 604 9.67 -8.21 -32.04
N ALA A 605 9.37 -7.22 -32.88
CA ALA A 605 10.18 -6.01 -33.00
C ALA A 605 10.22 -5.19 -31.70
N ASN A 606 9.08 -5.05 -31.01
CA ASN A 606 9.00 -4.37 -29.72
C ASN A 606 9.74 -5.14 -28.62
N GLU A 607 9.69 -6.48 -28.61
CA GLU A 607 10.45 -7.31 -27.68
C GLU A 607 11.96 -7.16 -27.88
N ILE A 608 12.42 -7.13 -29.14
CA ILE A 608 13.82 -6.88 -29.46
C ILE A 608 14.26 -5.49 -28.99
N GLN A 609 13.44 -4.45 -29.24
CA GLN A 609 13.74 -3.10 -28.77
C GLN A 609 13.77 -3.01 -27.23
N LEU A 610 12.86 -3.69 -26.54
CA LEU A 610 12.83 -3.75 -25.09
C LEU A 610 14.08 -4.45 -24.54
N ALA A 611 14.50 -5.55 -25.16
CA ALA A 611 15.72 -6.28 -24.79
C ALA A 611 16.99 -5.44 -25.01
N GLU A 612 17.07 -4.68 -26.12
CA GLU A 612 18.16 -3.74 -26.37
C GLU A 612 18.19 -2.63 -25.32
N LEU A 613 17.03 -2.08 -24.96
CA LEU A 613 16.93 -1.03 -23.93
C LEU A 613 17.32 -1.56 -22.55
N GLN A 614 16.91 -2.79 -22.21
CA GLN A 614 17.31 -3.47 -20.98
C GLN A 614 18.82 -3.69 -20.93
N LEU A 615 19.43 -4.14 -22.02
CA LEU A 615 20.88 -4.32 -22.10
C LEU A 615 21.63 -2.99 -21.93
N GLN A 616 21.13 -1.90 -22.53
CA GLN A 616 21.70 -0.56 -22.35
C GLN A 616 21.57 -0.08 -20.90
N LEU A 617 20.44 -0.32 -20.24
CA LEU A 617 20.25 0.01 -18.82
C LEU A 617 21.18 -0.81 -17.93
N GLU A 618 21.33 -2.11 -18.18
CA GLU A 618 22.29 -2.95 -17.45
C GLU A 618 23.73 -2.48 -17.61
N GLN A 619 24.12 -2.08 -18.82
CA GLN A 619 25.45 -1.52 -19.08
C GLN A 619 25.67 -0.22 -18.28
N ARG A 620 24.69 0.69 -18.30
CA ARG A 620 24.75 1.94 -17.50
C ARG A 620 24.79 1.68 -16.00
N LEU A 621 24.08 0.67 -15.51
CA LEU A 621 24.13 0.28 -14.10
C LEU A 621 25.50 -0.30 -13.73
N LYS A 622 26.10 -1.11 -14.60
CA LYS A 622 27.47 -1.61 -14.41
C LYS A 622 28.50 -0.47 -14.43
N GLU A 623 28.38 0.47 -15.35
CA GLU A 623 29.24 1.67 -15.39
C GLU A 623 29.10 2.50 -14.11
N ARG A 624 27.87 2.78 -13.66
CA ARG A 624 27.62 3.46 -12.39
C ARG A 624 28.15 2.71 -11.17
N ALA A 625 28.06 1.38 -11.16
CA ALA A 625 28.60 0.57 -10.07
C ALA A 625 30.13 0.69 -10.01
N VAL A 626 30.81 0.64 -11.16
CA VAL A 626 32.26 0.85 -11.24
C VAL A 626 32.64 2.28 -10.81
N GLU A 627 31.87 3.29 -11.20
CA GLU A 627 32.08 4.67 -10.74
C GLU A 627 31.91 4.81 -9.23
N GLN A 628 30.89 4.16 -8.64
CA GLN A 628 30.67 4.16 -7.20
C GLN A 628 31.76 3.41 -6.43
N GLU A 629 32.24 2.28 -6.94
CA GLU A 629 33.37 1.55 -6.38
C GLU A 629 34.65 2.40 -6.40
N ALA A 630 34.93 3.09 -7.52
CA ALA A 630 36.08 4.00 -7.61
C ALA A 630 35.99 5.17 -6.63
N LEU A 631 34.80 5.77 -6.44
CA LEU A 631 34.57 6.82 -5.44
C LEU A 631 34.74 6.31 -4.01
N LEU A 632 34.32 5.06 -3.73
CA LEU A 632 34.49 4.42 -2.43
C LEU A 632 35.97 4.17 -2.14
N GLU A 633 36.71 3.65 -3.12
CA GLU A 633 38.17 3.46 -3.03
C GLU A 633 38.89 4.79 -2.78
N GLU A 634 38.51 5.86 -3.49
CA GLU A 634 39.08 7.19 -3.28
C GLU A 634 38.78 7.73 -1.87
N ALA A 635 37.55 7.53 -1.36
CA ALA A 635 37.18 7.89 0.00
C ALA A 635 37.95 7.07 1.06
N GLN A 636 38.17 5.78 0.82
CA GLN A 636 38.97 4.91 1.68
C GLN A 636 40.44 5.33 1.71
N LEU A 637 41.02 5.69 0.56
CA LEU A 637 42.37 6.25 0.48
C LEU A 637 42.49 7.56 1.26
N ARG A 638 41.53 8.49 1.11
CA ARG A 638 41.49 9.74 1.89
C ARG A 638 41.38 9.48 3.39
N HIS A 639 40.56 8.51 3.79
CA HIS A 639 40.42 8.12 5.20
C HIS A 639 41.71 7.50 5.74
N ALA A 640 42.38 6.62 4.97
CA ALA A 640 43.66 6.04 5.33
C ALA A 640 44.75 7.11 5.48
N GLU A 641 44.79 8.12 4.60
CA GLU A 641 45.69 9.27 4.74
C GLU A 641 45.39 10.10 5.99
N GLN A 642 44.12 10.30 6.33
CA GLN A 642 43.72 10.99 7.57
C GLN A 642 44.13 10.19 8.81
N GLN A 643 43.93 8.87 8.82
CA GLN A 643 44.38 7.98 9.88
C GLN A 643 45.90 8.03 10.05
N ARG A 644 46.65 8.02 8.93
CA ARG A 644 48.12 8.13 8.97
C ARG A 644 48.57 9.47 9.54
N LYS A 645 47.95 10.58 9.14
CA LYS A 645 48.23 11.91 9.74
C LYS A 645 47.92 11.97 11.24
N LEU A 646 46.88 11.26 11.69
CA LEU A 646 46.56 11.15 13.11
C LEU A 646 47.56 10.28 13.86
N GLN A 647 48.02 9.17 13.25
CA GLN A 647 49.10 8.34 13.79
C GLN A 647 50.40 9.12 13.91
N ASP A 648 50.82 9.84 12.87
CA ASP A 648 52.02 10.68 12.90
C ASP A 648 51.95 11.73 14.03
N LYS A 649 50.77 12.35 14.24
CA LYS A 649 50.53 13.28 15.36
C LYS A 649 50.57 12.60 16.72
N LEU A 650 50.04 11.39 16.82
CA LEU A 650 50.11 10.61 18.06
C LEU A 650 51.58 10.26 18.36
N GLU A 651 52.35 9.82 17.38
CA GLU A 651 53.79 9.56 17.54
C GLU A 651 54.55 10.82 17.97
N GLU A 652 54.25 11.98 17.38
CA GLU A 652 54.85 13.27 17.77
C GLU A 652 54.49 13.65 19.22
N LEU A 653 53.24 13.47 19.63
CA LEU A 653 52.80 13.68 21.01
C LEU A 653 53.47 12.70 21.97
N THR A 654 53.59 11.43 21.59
CA THR A 654 54.23 10.39 22.40
C THR A 654 55.70 10.71 22.60
N ALA A 655 56.41 11.11 21.54
CA ALA A 655 57.80 11.57 21.63
C ALA A 655 57.94 12.85 22.49
N SER A 656 56.93 13.74 22.49
CA SER A 656 56.93 14.91 23.37
C SER A 656 56.77 14.54 24.86
N ILE A 657 55.96 13.52 25.14
CA ILE A 657 55.75 12.96 26.49
C ILE A 657 57.03 12.26 26.95
N GLU A 658 57.62 11.39 26.13
CA GLU A 658 58.90 10.73 26.45
C GLU A 658 60.02 11.76 26.72
N ASN A 659 60.09 12.84 25.93
CA ASN A 659 61.04 13.92 26.19
C ASN A 659 60.74 14.70 27.47
N ALA A 660 59.47 14.82 27.88
CA ALA A 660 59.09 15.43 29.16
C ALA A 660 59.46 14.51 30.33
N GLU A 661 59.19 13.21 30.23
CA GLU A 661 59.58 12.20 31.21
C GLU A 661 61.10 12.15 31.39
N MET A 662 61.86 12.21 30.29
CA MET A 662 63.34 12.29 30.35
C MET A 662 63.85 13.57 31.01
N ARG A 663 63.13 14.70 30.89
CA ARG A 663 63.45 15.94 31.62
C ARG A 663 63.13 15.82 33.10
N GLU A 664 62.02 15.18 33.46
CA GLU A 664 61.66 14.93 34.87
C GLU A 664 62.65 13.99 35.54
N LEU A 665 63.10 12.93 34.85
CA LEU A 665 64.20 12.07 35.31
C LEU A 665 65.51 12.85 35.52
N GLY A 666 65.85 13.76 34.59
CA GLY A 666 67.02 14.63 34.75
C GLY A 666 66.91 15.59 35.95
N GLN A 667 65.71 16.11 36.24
CA GLN A 667 65.47 16.95 37.41
C GLN A 667 65.54 16.17 38.73
N LEU A 668 65.12 14.90 38.73
CA LEU A 668 65.26 14.00 39.89
C LEU A 668 66.73 13.71 40.20
N ASP A 669 67.57 13.46 39.17
CA ASP A 669 69.02 13.29 39.33
C ASP A 669 69.69 14.56 39.89
N GLU A 670 69.22 15.76 39.52
CA GLU A 670 69.71 17.02 40.07
C GLU A 670 69.28 17.23 41.54
N LEU A 671 68.04 16.86 41.88
CA LEU A 671 67.55 16.89 43.25
C LEU A 671 68.33 15.94 44.17
N GLU A 672 68.67 14.74 43.70
CA GLU A 672 69.49 13.79 44.46
C GLU A 672 70.91 14.34 44.71
N LYS A 673 71.52 15.00 43.71
CA LYS A 673 72.81 15.68 43.89
C LYS A 673 72.75 16.81 44.91
N LEU A 674 71.65 17.58 44.93
CA LEU A 674 71.45 18.66 45.90
C LEU A 674 71.25 18.09 47.32
N GLN A 675 70.49 17.01 47.48
CA GLN A 675 70.33 16.33 48.78
C GLN A 675 71.66 15.77 49.31
N ASN A 676 72.46 15.13 48.45
CA ASN A 676 73.79 14.65 48.86
C ASN A 676 74.70 15.80 49.29
N ARG A 677 74.61 16.96 48.63
CA ARG A 677 75.36 18.16 49.01
C ARG A 677 74.86 18.79 50.31
N GLU A 678 73.56 18.77 50.58
CA GLU A 678 73.01 19.14 51.88
C GLU A 678 73.49 18.20 52.99
N GLN A 679 73.52 16.88 52.75
CA GLN A 679 74.06 15.90 53.69
C GLN A 679 75.56 16.15 53.99
N GLU A 680 76.37 16.47 52.98
CA GLU A 680 77.78 16.87 53.19
C GLU A 680 77.91 18.14 54.02
N ILE A 681 77.09 19.17 53.76
CA ILE A 681 77.12 20.44 54.51
C ILE A 681 76.67 20.21 55.95
N THR A 682 75.63 19.40 56.20
CA THR A 682 75.20 19.06 57.56
C THR A 682 76.29 18.30 58.32
N GLY A 683 76.99 17.35 57.69
CA GLY A 683 78.14 16.68 58.29
C GLY A 683 79.31 17.64 58.60
N GLN A 684 79.56 18.65 57.75
CA GLN A 684 80.55 19.69 58.02
C GLN A 684 80.14 20.58 59.21
N LEU A 685 78.87 20.93 59.32
CA LEU A 685 78.34 21.71 60.45
C LEU A 685 78.42 20.96 61.78
N GLU A 686 78.15 19.64 61.78
CA GLU A 686 78.34 18.80 62.97
C GLU A 686 79.81 18.76 63.41
N LEU A 687 80.74 18.74 62.46
CA LEU A 687 82.18 18.74 62.73
C LEU A 687 82.66 20.09 63.27
N ILE A 688 82.07 21.19 62.79
CA ILE A 688 82.30 22.54 63.33
C ILE A 688 81.72 22.66 64.75
N ALA A 689 80.49 22.20 64.98
CA ALA A 689 79.87 22.21 66.30
C ALA A 689 80.65 21.34 67.32
N ALA A 690 81.22 20.21 66.90
CA ALA A 690 82.11 19.41 67.72
C ALA A 690 83.41 20.14 68.07
N ARG A 691 84.00 20.88 67.12
CA ARG A 691 85.17 21.75 67.37
C ARG A 691 84.85 22.89 68.33
N GLU A 692 83.69 23.53 68.19
CA GLU A 692 83.25 24.59 69.10
C GLU A 692 83.01 24.07 70.52
N ARG A 693 82.44 22.87 70.68
CA ARG A 693 82.33 22.22 71.99
C ARG A 693 83.69 21.96 72.64
N ILE A 694 84.66 21.44 71.89
CA ILE A 694 86.02 21.21 72.40
C ILE A 694 86.69 22.54 72.78
N ALA A 695 86.53 23.58 71.97
CA ALA A 695 87.05 24.91 72.25
C ALA A 695 86.42 25.53 73.51
N SER A 696 85.10 25.38 73.70
CA SER A 696 84.40 25.86 74.90
C SER A 696 84.88 25.15 76.17
N GLN A 697 85.11 23.84 76.12
CA GLN A 697 85.66 23.07 77.24
C GLN A 697 87.10 23.50 77.58
N GLN A 698 87.92 23.79 76.57
CA GLN A 698 89.28 24.31 76.79
C GLN A 698 89.27 25.71 77.41
N LEU A 699 88.31 26.56 77.05
CA LEU A 699 88.13 27.88 77.64
C LEU A 699 87.69 27.80 79.10
N GLU A 700 86.76 26.90 79.45
CA GLU A 700 86.37 26.66 80.85
C GLU A 700 87.57 26.20 81.71
N VAL A 701 88.38 25.28 81.20
CA VAL A 701 89.61 24.84 81.90
C VAL A 701 90.60 26.00 82.08
N ALA A 702 90.73 26.90 81.09
CA ALA A 702 91.59 28.08 81.20
C ALA A 702 91.08 29.07 82.27
N THR A 703 89.76 29.32 82.34
CA THR A 703 89.18 30.23 83.34
C THR A 703 89.32 29.71 84.78
N ILE A 704 89.24 28.39 84.99
CA ILE A 704 89.51 27.79 86.31
C ILE A 704 90.97 28.02 86.70
N ARG A 705 91.90 27.91 85.73
CA ARG A 705 93.34 28.11 85.95
C ARG A 705 93.69 29.57 86.20
N GLU A 706 93.00 30.52 85.57
CA GLU A 706 93.12 31.95 85.88
C GLU A 706 92.66 32.25 87.32
N ARG A 707 91.53 31.71 87.77
CA ARG A 707 91.06 31.87 89.16
C ARG A 707 92.07 31.33 90.20
N GLU A 708 92.66 30.17 89.95
CA GLU A 708 93.69 29.61 90.84
C GLU A 708 94.96 30.48 90.89
N LEU A 709 95.33 31.13 89.78
CA LEU A 709 96.47 32.05 89.73
C LEU A 709 96.14 33.38 90.43
N GLU A 710 94.92 33.89 90.29
CA GLU A 710 94.46 35.09 91.00
C GLU A 710 94.45 34.89 92.52
N GLU A 711 93.97 33.73 93.01
CA GLU A 711 94.02 33.40 94.44
C GLU A 711 95.46 33.33 94.99
N ARG A 712 96.40 32.79 94.19
CA ARG A 712 97.83 32.76 94.55
C ARG A 712 98.44 34.15 94.58
N ILE A 713 98.14 35.00 93.60
CA ILE A 713 98.62 36.39 93.57
C ILE A 713 98.07 37.19 94.75
N GLN A 714 96.80 37.02 95.12
CA GLN A 714 96.22 37.68 96.29
C GLN A 714 96.86 37.22 97.61
N ALA A 715 97.25 35.94 97.72
CA ALA A 715 97.95 35.43 98.89
C ALA A 715 99.37 36.02 99.02
N GLU A 716 100.11 36.12 97.91
CA GLU A 716 101.44 36.74 97.87
C GLU A 716 101.38 38.25 98.16
N GLN A 717 100.37 38.96 97.66
CA GLN A 717 100.14 40.38 97.94
C GLN A 717 99.89 40.65 99.44
N LYS A 718 99.10 39.79 100.11
CA LYS A 718 98.92 39.90 101.58
C LYS A 718 100.20 39.70 102.37
N GLN A 719 101.10 38.80 101.92
CA GLN A 719 102.40 38.60 102.56
C GLN A 719 103.33 39.82 102.38
N LEU A 720 103.32 40.43 101.19
CA LEU A 720 104.07 41.66 100.92
C LEU A 720 103.57 42.86 101.73
N GLU A 721 102.26 42.96 101.96
CA GLU A 721 101.68 44.05 102.75
C GLU A 721 101.99 43.91 104.25
N GLN A 722 102.01 42.69 104.78
CA GLN A 722 102.48 42.43 106.15
C GLN A 722 103.97 42.78 106.34
N LEU A 723 104.80 42.48 105.33
CA LEU A 723 106.22 42.85 105.34
C LEU A 723 106.43 44.37 105.22
N ARG A 724 105.59 45.08 104.43
CA ARG A 724 105.61 46.55 104.35
C ARG A 724 105.23 47.22 105.67
N GLN A 725 104.18 46.75 106.33
CA GLN A 725 103.75 47.29 107.62
C GLN A 725 104.83 47.09 108.71
N ALA A 726 105.57 45.97 108.69
CA ALA A 726 106.71 45.76 109.58
C ALA A 726 107.90 46.70 109.26
N ALA A 727 108.12 47.05 107.99
CA ALA A 727 109.16 47.99 107.58
C ALA A 727 108.82 49.43 107.96
N GLU A 728 107.55 49.85 107.84
CA GLU A 728 107.08 51.19 108.25
C GLU A 728 107.26 51.42 109.76
N GLN A 729 106.95 50.41 110.58
CA GLN A 729 107.19 50.44 112.03
C GLN A 729 108.68 50.58 112.38
N TYR A 730 109.58 50.02 111.57
CA TYR A 730 111.02 50.16 111.77
C TYR A 730 111.52 51.57 111.40
N THR A 731 110.98 52.16 110.34
CA THR A 731 111.33 53.52 109.90
C THR A 731 110.82 54.61 110.84
N GLU A 732 109.65 54.43 111.47
CA GLU A 732 109.13 55.38 112.47
C GLU A 732 110.01 55.40 113.75
N LEU A 733 110.51 54.24 114.16
CA LEU A 733 111.46 54.12 115.28
C LEU A 733 112.82 54.78 114.96
N GLU A 734 113.31 54.67 113.72
CA GLU A 734 114.54 55.35 113.30
C GLU A 734 114.37 56.88 113.22
N GLN A 735 113.22 57.38 112.76
CA GLN A 735 112.94 58.82 112.73
C GLN A 735 112.80 59.44 114.13
N GLN A 736 112.21 58.71 115.09
CA GLN A 736 112.18 59.14 116.50
C GLN A 736 113.59 59.21 117.11
N ARG A 737 114.47 58.28 116.75
CA ARG A 737 115.87 58.28 117.20
C ARG A 737 116.68 59.43 116.57
N ALA A 738 116.49 59.69 115.28
CA ALA A 738 117.17 60.77 114.55
C ALA A 738 116.76 62.16 115.05
N SER A 739 115.46 62.40 115.30
CA SER A 739 114.98 63.68 115.81
C SER A 739 115.48 64.00 117.24
N ALA A 740 115.68 62.98 118.08
CA ALA A 740 116.30 63.15 119.40
C ALA A 740 117.81 63.47 119.32
N GLU A 741 118.53 62.89 118.35
CA GLU A 741 119.95 63.22 118.11
C GLU A 741 120.15 64.64 117.53
N GLU A 742 119.21 65.10 116.70
CA GLU A 742 119.27 66.43 116.06
C GLU A 742 118.93 67.56 117.05
N GLN A 743 118.00 67.33 117.99
CA GLN A 743 117.72 68.25 119.11
C GLN A 743 118.93 68.37 120.06
N LEU A 744 119.69 67.30 120.26
CA LEU A 744 120.90 67.32 121.08
C LEU A 744 122.05 68.09 120.40
N ARG A 745 122.15 68.01 119.06
CA ARG A 745 123.14 68.77 118.26
C ARG A 745 122.86 70.27 118.28
N GLN A 746 121.61 70.69 118.10
CA GLN A 746 121.25 72.12 118.11
C GLN A 746 121.50 72.79 119.48
N GLN A 747 121.33 72.06 120.59
CA GLN A 747 121.67 72.55 121.93
C GLN A 747 123.19 72.70 122.15
N LEU A 748 124.00 71.89 121.47
CA LEU A 748 125.48 71.98 121.53
C LEU A 748 126.03 73.10 120.66
N GLU A 749 125.40 73.36 119.50
CA GLU A 749 125.84 74.37 118.54
C GLU A 749 125.50 75.81 118.98
N ALA A 750 124.35 76.01 119.65
CA ALA A 750 124.00 77.29 120.28
C ALA A 750 124.95 77.65 121.44
N ALA A 751 125.38 76.67 122.23
CA ALA A 751 126.37 76.87 123.31
C ALA A 751 127.78 77.20 122.77
N LEU A 752 128.14 76.71 121.58
CA LEU A 752 129.41 77.01 120.93
C LEU A 752 129.42 78.40 120.25
N SER A 753 128.28 78.91 119.77
CA SER A 753 128.22 80.28 119.22
C SER A 753 128.19 81.38 120.29
N GLU A 754 127.65 81.11 121.48
CA GLU A 754 127.67 82.04 122.63
C GLU A 754 129.03 82.10 123.33
N ALA A 755 129.84 81.03 123.26
CA ALA A 755 131.21 81.01 123.78
C ALA A 755 132.24 81.70 122.87
N ALA A 756 131.92 81.92 121.59
CA ALA A 756 132.86 82.48 120.60
C ALA A 756 132.77 84.01 120.41
N ALA A 757 131.72 84.68 120.89
CA ALA A 757 131.43 86.08 120.57
C ALA A 757 131.79 87.12 121.66
N ALA A 758 132.48 86.74 122.74
CA ALA A 758 132.81 87.70 123.82
C ALA A 758 134.07 87.36 124.65
N ALA A 759 135.21 87.06 124.00
CA ALA A 759 136.57 87.23 124.57
C ALA A 759 137.64 87.17 123.44
N GLY A 760 138.03 88.25 122.77
CA GLY A 760 137.91 89.68 123.09
C GLY A 760 138.92 90.15 124.16
N MET A 761 139.56 89.23 124.90
CA MET A 761 140.56 89.53 125.93
C MET A 761 141.65 88.43 126.05
N GLN A 762 142.14 87.90 124.92
CA GLN A 762 143.49 87.31 124.81
C GLN A 762 144.26 87.81 123.57
N GLU A 763 143.95 89.04 123.17
CA GLU A 763 144.67 89.89 122.22
C GLU A 763 145.98 90.47 122.83
N ALA A 764 146.70 89.67 123.63
CA ALA A 764 147.94 90.10 124.30
C ALA A 764 148.95 88.97 124.56
N ASN A 765 148.76 87.76 124.02
CA ASN A 765 149.62 86.59 124.32
C ASN A 765 149.74 85.58 123.16
N GLY A 766 149.89 86.04 121.90
CA GLY A 766 149.97 85.11 120.77
C GLY A 766 150.69 85.61 119.52
N GLU A 767 150.80 86.92 119.32
CA GLU A 767 151.80 87.57 118.44
C GLU A 767 153.25 87.16 118.82
N LYS A 768 153.42 86.38 119.90
CA LYS A 768 154.67 85.71 120.28
C LYS A 768 154.80 84.28 119.74
N ILE A 769 153.75 83.58 119.32
CA ILE A 769 153.83 82.16 118.87
C ILE A 769 154.02 82.06 117.35
N GLU A 770 153.42 82.93 116.55
CA GLU A 770 153.74 82.99 115.12
C GLU A 770 155.16 83.54 114.89
N LEU A 771 155.65 84.46 115.72
CA LEU A 771 157.06 84.87 115.75
C LEU A 771 157.98 83.80 116.36
N LEU A 772 157.59 83.08 117.44
CA LEU A 772 158.43 82.02 118.02
C LEU A 772 158.46 80.71 117.21
N MET A 773 157.44 80.35 116.44
CA MET A 773 157.50 79.16 115.59
C MET A 773 158.26 79.42 114.29
N ILE A 774 158.29 80.67 113.81
CA ILE A 774 159.15 81.09 112.71
C ILE A 774 160.61 81.29 113.21
N GLU A 775 160.84 81.85 114.41
CA GLU A 775 162.15 81.86 115.09
C GLU A 775 162.62 80.44 115.50
N ARG A 776 161.71 79.50 115.77
CA ARG A 776 162.04 78.08 116.01
C ARG A 776 162.26 77.31 114.69
N ASN A 777 161.51 77.61 113.62
CA ASN A 777 161.77 77.14 112.25
C ASN A 777 163.10 77.66 111.69
N GLU A 778 163.65 78.78 112.16
CA GLU A 778 165.00 79.22 111.79
C GLU A 778 166.07 78.77 112.78
N ALA A 779 165.76 78.57 114.07
CA ALA A 779 166.71 78.06 115.07
C ALA A 779 166.93 76.53 115.04
N GLU A 780 165.95 75.69 114.67
CA GLU A 780 166.18 74.24 114.49
C GLU A 780 166.98 73.97 113.20
N ALA A 781 166.68 74.69 112.11
CA ALA A 781 167.48 74.63 110.88
C ALA A 781 168.86 75.31 111.02
N ALA A 782 168.98 76.42 111.78
CA ALA A 782 170.27 77.01 112.15
C ALA A 782 171.02 76.19 113.20
N ALA A 783 170.38 75.41 114.07
CA ALA A 783 171.05 74.48 114.99
C ALA A 783 171.54 73.23 114.28
N GLU A 784 170.89 72.76 113.21
CA GLU A 784 171.45 71.72 112.33
C GLU A 784 172.58 72.26 111.46
N ARG A 785 172.46 73.49 110.93
CA ARG A 785 173.55 74.18 110.21
C ARG A 785 174.73 74.53 111.13
N PHE A 786 174.51 75.00 112.36
CA PHE A 786 175.56 75.20 113.35
C PHE A 786 176.08 73.88 113.91
N ARG A 787 175.29 72.81 114.06
CA ARG A 787 175.85 71.49 114.45
C ARG A 787 176.74 70.92 113.37
N THR A 788 176.37 71.05 112.11
CA THR A 788 177.20 70.58 111.00
C THR A 788 178.35 71.54 110.70
N GLU A 789 178.19 72.85 110.84
CA GLU A 789 179.31 73.80 110.84
C GLU A 789 180.20 73.62 112.06
N HIS A 790 179.71 73.13 113.20
CA HIS A 790 180.50 72.81 114.40
C HIS A 790 181.07 71.39 114.35
N GLU A 791 180.51 70.44 113.59
CA GLU A 791 181.14 69.18 113.17
C GLU A 791 182.22 69.44 112.11
N LEU A 792 181.97 70.35 111.18
CA LEU A 792 182.94 70.80 110.18
C LEU A 792 184.02 71.69 110.81
N LEU A 793 183.71 72.57 111.76
CA LEU A 793 184.69 73.32 112.56
C LEU A 793 185.36 72.42 113.60
N ALA A 794 184.73 71.38 114.14
CA ALA A 794 185.40 70.41 115.01
C ALA A 794 186.35 69.54 114.21
N GLU A 795 185.98 69.09 113.00
CA GLU A 795 186.89 68.40 112.08
C GLU A 795 187.95 69.33 111.50
N GLN A 796 187.65 70.61 111.27
CA GLN A 796 188.64 71.62 110.88
C GLN A 796 189.53 72.03 112.05
N HIS A 797 189.05 72.00 113.29
CA HIS A 797 189.85 72.15 114.51
C HIS A 797 190.61 70.86 114.81
N GLU A 798 190.12 69.69 114.39
CA GLU A 798 190.85 68.42 114.45
C GLU A 798 191.90 68.34 113.32
N LYS A 799 191.61 68.91 112.15
CA LYS A 799 192.59 69.22 111.10
C LYS A 799 193.58 70.27 111.60
N LEU A 800 193.17 71.33 112.29
CA LEU A 800 194.07 72.33 112.85
C LEU A 800 194.88 71.80 114.04
N VAL A 801 194.36 70.86 114.84
CA VAL A 801 195.11 70.20 115.93
C VAL A 801 196.03 69.11 115.39
N ARG A 802 195.65 68.40 114.32
CA ARG A 802 196.54 67.48 113.61
C ARG A 802 197.56 68.22 112.77
N GLU A 803 197.23 69.35 112.16
CA GLU A 803 198.16 70.25 111.47
C GLU A 803 199.01 71.00 112.48
N TYR A 804 198.52 71.38 113.67
CA TYR A 804 199.35 71.94 114.74
C TYR A 804 200.28 70.88 115.34
N ARG A 805 199.82 69.62 115.51
CA ARG A 805 200.69 68.49 115.90
C ARG A 805 201.66 68.08 114.79
N LYS A 806 201.26 68.20 113.52
CA LYS A 806 202.12 67.88 112.37
C LYS A 806 203.13 68.99 112.10
N LEU A 807 202.75 70.25 112.24
CA LEU A 807 203.69 71.38 112.30
C LEU A 807 204.58 71.24 113.53
N GLN A 808 204.09 70.70 114.65
CA GLN A 808 204.90 70.35 115.82
C GLN A 808 205.82 69.16 115.56
N THR A 809 205.50 68.21 114.66
CA THR A 809 206.43 67.15 114.24
C THR A 809 207.35 67.55 113.09
N GLU A 810 206.93 68.40 112.15
CA GLU A 810 207.82 69.05 111.19
C GLU A 810 208.81 69.96 111.94
N TYR A 811 208.37 70.62 113.01
CA TYR A 811 209.23 71.33 113.96
C TYR A 811 210.11 70.39 114.79
N ASN A 812 209.64 69.17 115.09
CA ASN A 812 210.41 68.16 115.81
C ASN A 812 211.25 67.23 114.93
N GLU A 813 211.18 67.23 113.59
CA GLU A 813 211.94 66.29 112.76
C GLU A 813 212.65 66.95 111.57
N TRP A 814 212.50 68.28 111.42
CA TRP A 814 213.70 69.12 111.28
C TRP A 814 214.81 68.77 112.32
N ILE A 815 214.48 68.05 113.40
CA ILE A 815 215.43 67.48 114.38
C ILE A 815 215.97 66.09 113.99
N GLU A 816 215.37 65.31 113.09
CA GLU A 816 215.95 64.01 112.61
C GLU A 816 216.57 64.10 111.19
N LEU A 817 216.43 65.26 110.49
CA LEU A 817 217.32 65.73 109.39
C LEU A 817 218.76 66.08 109.87
N ILE A 818 219.11 65.76 111.13
CA ILE A 818 220.41 65.30 111.65
C ILE A 818 221.24 64.52 110.67
N GLU A 819 220.54 63.74 109.86
CA GLU A 819 221.10 62.42 109.66
C GLU A 819 221.12 61.90 108.18
N GLN A 820 220.55 62.48 107.07
CA GLN A 820 221.00 62.16 105.63
C GLN A 820 220.65 62.97 104.28
N SER A 821 219.55 62.79 103.49
CA SER A 821 219.62 62.90 101.97
C SER A 821 218.45 63.45 101.12
#